data_AF-A0AA40DCU4-F1
#
_entry.id   AF-A0AA40DCU4-F1
#
_cell.length_a   1.000
_cell.length_b   1.000
_cell.length_c   1.000
_cell.angle_alpha   90.00
_cell.angle_beta   90.00
_cell.angle_gamma   90.00
#
_symmetry.space_group_name_H-M   'P 1'
#
loop_
_entity.id
_entity.type
_entity.pdbx_description
1 polymer ?
#
loop_
_entity_poly.entity_id
_entity_poly.type
_entity_poly.pdbx_seq_one_letter_code
_entity_poly.pdbx_strand_id
1 'polypeptide(L)'
;MKGIQLSAYVKAPGELKVTELADPKPAADEYLIEVHAAATNFFDILQIQGKYQHQPPFPWVSGAEFAGVVLATPSGSKNPKFPVGSKVFGATQGSYATKCVAKEVSMLPVPKGWSFNQASGLFVTAPTSYGALVLRAGVKAGDYVLVHAAAGGVGLAAVQVAKAYGATVIATAGTARKLEVAKSFGADHVVDYRDENWPQIVKKLTPKGRGVDIVYDPVGMVDKSTKCIAWNGRILIVGFAAGTIEKVAMNKVLLKNISLVGIHWGMYEKMETASVPKVWEGIMKLIAEGKFRGTEFTDKEFVGLESVPDALKALGSRETWGKVVVKIPQEGQNKFLRRNMHSKVVIIGSGPAAHTAAVYLARAELKPVLYEGFMANGVAAGGQLTTTTEIENFPGFPEGIMGGELMDRMRKQSERFGTVIVSETVDKLDLSSRPFKYATEWSPDEIHTADAIILATGASARRLGLPGEDKYWQNGISACAVCDGAVPIFRNKHLVVIGGGDSAAEEAMFLTKYASHVTVLVRKDKLRASTIMAKRLLNHPKVTVKFNTVGVEVKGDDEGLMSQLVVKDVVSGNEETLEANGLFYAIGHDPATNIVKGQLETDEEGYVITKPGTTLTSVEGVFAAGDVQDKRYRQAITSAGTGCMAALDAEKFLSEMEDTTAEHKAGKEGNL
;
A
#
# COMPACT_ATOMS: atom_id res chain seq x y z
N MET A 1 -21.06 -8.48 -23.00
CA MET A 1 -20.76 -7.86 -21.69
C MET A 1 -22.01 -7.87 -20.82
N LYS A 2 -21.83 -7.85 -19.49
CA LYS A 2 -22.90 -7.53 -18.53
C LYS A 2 -22.90 -6.05 -18.22
N GLY A 3 -24.09 -5.45 -18.03
CA GLY A 3 -24.24 -4.07 -17.59
C GLY A 3 -25.65 -3.74 -17.10
N ILE A 4 -25.82 -2.58 -16.46
CA ILE A 4 -27.11 -2.08 -15.97
C ILE A 4 -27.66 -1.07 -16.98
N GLN A 5 -28.43 -1.56 -17.96
CA GLN A 5 -29.09 -0.76 -18.96
C GLN A 5 -30.47 -0.29 -18.48
N LEU A 6 -30.77 0.99 -18.67
CA LEU A 6 -32.09 1.56 -18.47
C LEU A 6 -32.77 1.80 -19.82
N SER A 7 -34.05 1.43 -19.89
CA SER A 7 -34.95 1.74 -21.00
C SER A 7 -36.14 2.62 -20.57
N ALA A 8 -36.28 2.85 -19.26
CA ALA A 8 -37.18 3.80 -18.63
C ALA A 8 -36.57 4.24 -17.28
N TYR A 9 -37.03 5.36 -16.73
CA TYR A 9 -36.61 5.80 -15.40
C TYR A 9 -37.13 4.83 -14.32
N VAL A 10 -36.35 4.65 -13.27
CA VAL A 10 -36.70 3.83 -12.09
C VAL A 10 -37.04 4.71 -10.90
N LYS A 11 -37.90 4.22 -9.98
CA LYS A 11 -38.25 5.01 -8.79
C LYS A 11 -37.15 4.97 -7.73
N ALA A 12 -36.44 3.85 -7.64
CA ALA A 12 -35.39 3.62 -6.64
C ALA A 12 -34.27 2.72 -7.18
N PRO A 13 -33.06 2.78 -6.61
CA PRO A 13 -31.95 1.92 -7.04
C PRO A 13 -32.25 0.42 -7.00
N GLY A 14 -33.16 -0.03 -6.13
CA GLY A 14 -33.57 -1.43 -6.02
C GLY A 14 -34.27 -2.02 -7.26
N GLU A 15 -34.70 -1.18 -8.20
CA GLU A 15 -35.33 -1.62 -9.46
C GLU A 15 -34.31 -1.88 -10.59
N LEU A 16 -33.04 -1.51 -10.38
CA LEU A 16 -31.98 -1.74 -11.35
C LEU A 16 -31.70 -3.25 -11.50
N LYS A 17 -31.48 -3.69 -12.74
CA LYS A 17 -31.20 -5.08 -13.08
C LYS A 17 -29.95 -5.17 -13.95
N VAL A 18 -29.17 -6.22 -13.73
CA VAL A 18 -28.08 -6.59 -14.63
C VAL A 18 -28.67 -7.21 -15.89
N THR A 19 -28.16 -6.80 -17.04
CA THR A 19 -28.58 -7.23 -18.37
C THR A 19 -27.38 -7.72 -19.17
N GLU A 20 -27.59 -8.75 -19.98
CA GLU A 20 -26.63 -9.19 -20.98
C GLU A 20 -26.73 -8.29 -22.22
N LEU A 21 -25.60 -7.75 -22.65
CA LEU A 21 -25.50 -6.77 -23.73
C LEU A 21 -24.38 -7.16 -24.69
N ALA A 22 -24.47 -6.72 -25.95
CA ALA A 22 -23.32 -6.77 -26.85
C ALA A 22 -22.17 -5.91 -26.30
N ASP A 23 -20.93 -6.35 -26.54
CA ASP A 23 -19.76 -5.54 -26.19
C ASP A 23 -19.80 -4.19 -26.92
N PRO A 24 -19.42 -3.08 -26.26
CA PRO A 24 -19.45 -1.78 -26.88
C PRO A 24 -18.36 -1.70 -27.95
N LYS A 25 -18.70 -1.12 -29.10
CA LYS A 25 -17.75 -0.92 -30.20
C LYS A 25 -17.14 0.47 -30.04
N PRO A 26 -15.83 0.59 -29.74
CA PRO A 26 -15.18 1.90 -29.61
C PRO A 26 -15.20 2.63 -30.95
N ALA A 27 -15.47 3.94 -30.91
CA ALA A 27 -15.25 4.83 -32.05
C ALA A 27 -13.74 4.99 -32.35
N ALA A 28 -13.42 5.67 -33.46
CA ALA A 28 -12.03 5.83 -33.92
C ALA A 28 -11.12 6.57 -32.92
N ASP A 29 -11.68 7.39 -32.02
CA ASP A 29 -11.00 8.16 -30.99
C ASP A 29 -11.18 7.59 -29.57
N GLU A 30 -11.72 6.38 -29.44
CA GLU A 30 -12.08 5.77 -28.16
C GLU A 30 -11.22 4.54 -27.83
N TYR A 31 -11.07 4.32 -26.53
CA TYR A 31 -10.51 3.10 -25.96
C TYR A 31 -11.64 2.18 -25.52
N LEU A 32 -11.43 0.87 -25.65
CA LEU A 32 -12.26 -0.15 -25.01
C LEU A 32 -11.62 -0.54 -23.68
N ILE A 33 -12.38 -0.45 -22.59
CA ILE A 33 -11.90 -0.71 -21.24
C ILE A 33 -12.62 -1.89 -20.63
N GLU A 34 -11.87 -2.79 -20.02
CA GLU A 34 -12.37 -3.79 -19.07
C GLU A 34 -12.49 -3.16 -17.68
N VAL A 35 -13.70 -3.07 -17.14
CA VAL A 35 -13.96 -2.31 -15.90
C VAL A 35 -13.78 -3.20 -14.68
N HIS A 36 -12.81 -2.91 -13.82
CA HIS A 36 -12.56 -3.69 -12.59
C HIS A 36 -13.22 -3.07 -11.35
N ALA A 37 -13.47 -1.76 -11.37
CA ALA A 37 -14.17 -1.06 -10.32
C ALA A 37 -14.98 0.11 -10.89
N ALA A 38 -16.17 0.36 -10.36
CA ALA A 38 -16.99 1.51 -10.68
C ALA A 38 -17.37 2.27 -9.39
N ALA A 39 -17.16 3.58 -9.38
CA ALA A 39 -17.50 4.41 -8.23
C ALA A 39 -18.89 5.02 -8.38
N THR A 40 -19.64 5.01 -7.29
CA THR A 40 -20.98 5.56 -7.25
C THR A 40 -20.98 7.06 -6.96
N ASN A 41 -21.98 7.74 -7.51
CA ASN A 41 -22.21 9.16 -7.36
C ASN A 41 -23.66 9.45 -6.98
N PHE A 42 -23.87 10.51 -6.20
CA PHE A 42 -25.23 10.93 -5.86
C PHE A 42 -26.03 11.33 -7.11
N PHE A 43 -25.35 11.89 -8.12
CA PHE A 43 -25.99 12.19 -9.39
C PHE A 43 -26.40 10.93 -10.16
N ASP A 44 -25.78 9.76 -9.94
CA ASP A 44 -26.23 8.51 -10.56
C ASP A 44 -27.66 8.18 -10.11
N ILE A 45 -27.94 8.36 -8.80
CA ILE A 45 -29.28 8.16 -8.22
C ILE A 45 -30.29 9.13 -8.85
N LEU A 46 -29.90 10.39 -9.02
CA LEU A 46 -30.76 11.39 -9.66
C LEU A 46 -30.98 11.09 -11.15
N GLN A 47 -29.96 10.58 -11.85
CA GLN A 47 -30.00 10.28 -13.28
C GLN A 47 -30.95 9.12 -13.54
N ILE A 48 -30.81 7.99 -12.82
CA ILE A 48 -31.70 6.83 -12.98
C ILE A 48 -33.17 7.15 -12.65
N GLN A 49 -33.42 8.17 -11.81
CA GLN A 49 -34.76 8.64 -11.44
C GLN A 49 -35.36 9.71 -12.37
N GLY A 50 -34.63 10.14 -13.41
CA GLY A 50 -35.11 11.22 -14.28
C GLY A 50 -35.05 12.62 -13.66
N LYS A 51 -34.34 12.79 -12.54
CA LYS A 51 -34.28 14.05 -11.76
C LYS A 51 -32.98 14.85 -11.95
N TYR A 52 -31.97 14.27 -12.59
CA TYR A 52 -30.72 14.96 -12.89
C TYR A 52 -30.89 15.91 -14.08
N GLN A 53 -30.15 17.02 -14.08
CA GLN A 53 -30.29 18.09 -15.08
C GLN A 53 -29.91 17.63 -16.50
N HIS A 54 -28.95 16.72 -16.62
CA HIS A 54 -28.51 16.16 -17.89
C HIS A 54 -28.86 14.68 -17.96
N GLN A 55 -29.76 14.33 -18.88
CA GLN A 55 -30.21 12.95 -19.06
C GLN A 55 -29.69 12.36 -20.37
N PRO A 56 -29.07 11.17 -20.33
CA PRO A 56 -28.74 10.43 -21.55
C PRO A 56 -30.01 9.92 -22.24
N PRO A 57 -30.01 9.76 -23.58
CA PRO A 57 -31.13 9.17 -24.29
C PRO A 57 -31.29 7.68 -23.95
N PHE A 58 -32.53 7.20 -23.87
CA PHE A 58 -32.80 5.76 -23.74
C PHE A 58 -32.52 5.00 -25.05
N PRO A 59 -32.08 3.73 -24.97
CA PRO A 59 -31.55 3.06 -23.78
C PRO A 59 -30.08 3.47 -23.51
N TRP A 60 -29.67 3.49 -22.24
CA TRP A 60 -28.27 3.73 -21.86
C TRP A 60 -27.82 2.82 -20.72
N VAL A 61 -26.50 2.62 -20.59
CA VAL A 61 -25.90 1.94 -19.43
C VAL A 61 -25.58 2.98 -18.36
N SER A 62 -26.03 2.73 -17.12
CA SER A 62 -25.82 3.65 -16.00
C SER A 62 -24.39 3.66 -15.45
N GLY A 63 -24.08 4.63 -14.59
CA GLY A 63 -22.76 4.83 -13.98
C GLY A 63 -21.84 5.74 -14.81
N ALA A 64 -20.93 6.43 -14.12
CA ALA A 64 -19.99 7.37 -14.73
C ALA A 64 -18.52 7.03 -14.46
N GLU A 65 -18.13 6.88 -13.19
CA GLU A 65 -16.71 6.70 -12.84
C GLU A 65 -16.29 5.22 -12.92
N PHE A 66 -15.07 4.97 -13.41
CA PHE A 66 -14.51 3.63 -13.56
C PHE A 66 -13.00 3.60 -13.27
N ALA A 67 -12.51 2.40 -12.96
CA ALA A 67 -11.11 2.03 -13.10
C ALA A 67 -11.00 0.61 -13.68
N GLY A 68 -10.00 0.38 -14.53
CA GLY A 68 -9.94 -0.82 -15.35
C GLY A 68 -8.68 -0.95 -16.19
N VAL A 69 -8.72 -1.88 -17.14
CA VAL A 69 -7.62 -2.23 -18.04
C VAL A 69 -8.00 -1.94 -19.48
N VAL A 70 -7.08 -1.32 -20.24
CA VAL A 70 -7.28 -1.09 -21.67
C VAL A 70 -7.26 -2.41 -22.44
N LEU A 71 -8.36 -2.72 -23.15
CA LEU A 71 -8.49 -3.89 -24.04
C LEU A 71 -8.19 -3.55 -25.50
N ALA A 72 -8.58 -2.36 -25.95
CA ALA A 72 -8.32 -1.90 -27.31
C ALA A 72 -8.07 -0.39 -27.34
N THR A 73 -7.25 0.04 -28.29
CA THR A 73 -6.83 1.44 -28.47
C THR A 73 -7.54 2.06 -29.69
N PRO A 74 -7.56 3.39 -29.81
CA PRO A 74 -8.05 4.09 -30.99
C PRO A 74 -7.47 3.52 -32.29
N SER A 75 -8.33 3.19 -33.25
CA SER A 75 -8.01 2.36 -34.43
C SER A 75 -6.97 2.96 -35.40
N GLY A 76 -6.66 4.25 -35.27
CA GLY A 76 -5.63 4.93 -36.07
C GLY A 76 -4.36 5.32 -35.30
N SER A 77 -4.27 5.02 -34.00
CA SER A 77 -3.13 5.47 -33.18
C SER A 77 -1.93 4.53 -33.30
N LYS A 78 -0.79 5.05 -33.77
CA LYS A 78 0.49 4.29 -33.80
C LYS A 78 1.15 4.23 -32.42
N ASN A 79 0.98 5.27 -31.60
CA ASN A 79 1.54 5.41 -30.27
C ASN A 79 0.44 5.89 -29.30
N PRO A 80 -0.49 5.01 -28.89
CA PRO A 80 -1.55 5.39 -27.97
C PRO A 80 -0.98 5.79 -26.61
N LYS A 81 -1.53 6.84 -25.99
CA LYS A 81 -1.12 7.29 -24.65
C LYS A 81 -1.27 6.18 -23.61
N PHE A 82 -2.28 5.33 -23.78
CA PHE A 82 -2.54 4.17 -22.93
C PHE A 82 -2.55 2.89 -23.79
N PRO A 83 -1.42 2.19 -23.96
CA PRO A 83 -1.40 0.93 -24.70
C PRO A 83 -2.29 -0.15 -24.04
N VAL A 84 -2.66 -1.18 -24.81
CA VAL A 84 -3.38 -2.36 -24.30
C VAL A 84 -2.67 -2.93 -23.06
N GLY A 85 -3.44 -3.29 -22.03
CA GLY A 85 -2.92 -3.72 -20.72
C GLY A 85 -2.66 -2.58 -19.72
N SER A 86 -2.73 -1.32 -20.15
CA SER A 86 -2.60 -0.17 -19.23
C SER A 86 -3.72 -0.16 -18.19
N LYS A 87 -3.35 0.08 -16.92
CA LYS A 87 -4.31 0.33 -15.84
C LYS A 87 -4.71 1.81 -15.85
N VAL A 88 -5.99 2.08 -16.05
CA VAL A 88 -6.53 3.44 -16.17
C VAL A 88 -7.71 3.64 -15.23
N PHE A 89 -7.95 4.88 -14.83
CA PHE A 89 -9.20 5.33 -14.22
C PHE A 89 -9.73 6.54 -14.96
N GLY A 90 -11.04 6.76 -14.89
CA GLY A 90 -11.70 7.75 -15.72
C GLY A 90 -13.16 7.94 -15.39
N ALA A 91 -13.82 8.78 -16.18
CA ALA A 91 -15.28 8.90 -16.17
C ALA A 91 -15.85 8.87 -17.59
N THR A 92 -16.86 8.05 -17.80
CA THR A 92 -17.62 7.93 -19.05
C THR A 92 -19.01 7.38 -18.74
N GLN A 93 -20.02 7.74 -19.51
CA GLN A 93 -21.35 7.15 -19.31
C GLN A 93 -21.29 5.64 -19.59
N GLY A 94 -21.81 4.82 -18.68
CA GLY A 94 -21.88 3.37 -18.82
C GLY A 94 -20.87 2.58 -18.01
N SER A 95 -20.37 3.12 -16.90
CA SER A 95 -19.40 2.40 -16.05
C SER A 95 -19.98 1.27 -15.20
N TYR A 96 -21.31 1.19 -14.99
CA TYR A 96 -21.93 0.01 -14.37
C TYR A 96 -22.09 -1.13 -15.38
N ALA A 97 -20.97 -1.55 -15.93
CA ALA A 97 -20.81 -2.66 -16.85
C ALA A 97 -19.43 -3.30 -16.71
N THR A 98 -19.30 -4.51 -17.24
CA THR A 98 -18.02 -5.24 -17.32
C THR A 98 -17.05 -4.63 -18.32
N LYS A 99 -17.57 -3.90 -19.33
CA LYS A 99 -16.78 -3.14 -20.31
C LYS A 99 -17.41 -1.78 -20.58
N CYS A 100 -16.60 -0.77 -20.86
CA CYS A 100 -17.07 0.54 -21.31
C CYS A 100 -16.13 1.12 -22.37
N VAL A 101 -16.58 2.21 -23.02
CA VAL A 101 -15.74 2.99 -23.95
C VAL A 101 -15.47 4.37 -23.36
N ALA A 102 -14.24 4.84 -23.53
CA ALA A 102 -13.81 6.13 -23.00
C ALA A 102 -12.86 6.84 -23.95
N LYS A 103 -12.96 8.17 -23.99
CA LYS A 103 -12.02 9.03 -24.72
C LYS A 103 -10.75 9.23 -23.91
N GLU A 104 -9.63 9.46 -24.60
CA GLU A 104 -8.32 9.66 -23.95
C GLU A 104 -8.34 10.76 -22.89
N VAL A 105 -9.05 11.86 -23.18
CA VAL A 105 -9.15 13.04 -22.30
C VAL A 105 -9.91 12.75 -21.00
N SER A 106 -10.70 11.69 -20.98
CA SER A 106 -11.52 11.28 -19.84
C SER A 106 -10.85 10.17 -19.01
N MET A 107 -9.54 9.96 -19.20
CA MET A 107 -8.77 8.91 -18.56
C MET A 107 -7.39 9.39 -18.08
N LEU A 108 -6.96 8.77 -16.99
CA LEU A 108 -5.66 8.94 -16.36
C LEU A 108 -5.09 7.56 -15.97
N PRO A 109 -3.76 7.42 -15.86
CA PRO A 109 -3.17 6.18 -15.39
C PRO A 109 -3.49 5.97 -13.91
N VAL A 110 -3.77 4.72 -13.51
CA VAL A 110 -3.90 4.37 -12.09
C VAL A 110 -2.60 4.73 -11.36
N PRO A 111 -2.65 5.49 -10.24
CA PRO A 111 -1.44 5.84 -9.50
C PRO A 111 -0.64 4.59 -9.07
N LYS A 112 0.69 4.70 -9.03
CA LYS A 112 1.57 3.58 -8.65
C LYS A 112 1.20 3.08 -7.26
N GLY A 113 1.01 1.78 -7.12
CA GLY A 113 0.64 1.12 -5.86
C GLY A 113 -0.83 1.22 -5.48
N TRP A 114 -1.68 1.90 -6.26
CA TRP A 114 -3.12 1.97 -5.99
C TRP A 114 -3.87 0.80 -6.63
N SER A 115 -4.90 0.34 -5.92
CA SER A 115 -5.91 -0.57 -6.45
C SER A 115 -6.87 0.15 -7.40
N PHE A 116 -7.61 -0.62 -8.22
CA PHE A 116 -8.72 -0.06 -9.02
C PHE A 116 -9.79 0.59 -8.14
N ASN A 117 -10.03 0.07 -6.94
CA ASN A 117 -11.03 0.60 -6.03
C ASN A 117 -10.68 2.02 -5.59
N GLN A 118 -9.43 2.20 -5.13
CA GLN A 118 -8.88 3.50 -4.74
C GLN A 118 -8.93 4.51 -5.88
N ALA A 119 -8.58 4.09 -7.10
CA ALA A 119 -8.53 4.97 -8.26
C ALA A 119 -9.91 5.32 -8.82
N SER A 120 -10.89 4.40 -8.76
CA SER A 120 -12.20 4.57 -9.40
C SER A 120 -12.99 5.77 -8.89
N GLY A 121 -12.85 6.16 -7.62
CA GLY A 121 -13.55 7.30 -7.04
C GLY A 121 -12.86 8.66 -7.23
N LEU A 122 -11.72 8.70 -7.92
CA LEU A 122 -10.82 9.86 -7.95
C LEU A 122 -11.22 10.90 -9.00
N PHE A 123 -11.76 10.46 -10.15
CA PHE A 123 -11.91 11.28 -11.35
C PHE A 123 -12.81 12.51 -11.17
N VAL A 124 -13.84 12.40 -10.34
CA VAL A 124 -14.76 13.50 -10.03
C VAL A 124 -14.39 14.19 -8.72
N THR A 125 -13.99 13.43 -7.70
CA THR A 125 -13.86 13.98 -6.33
C THR A 125 -12.65 14.87 -6.16
N ALA A 126 -11.46 14.37 -6.50
CA ALA A 126 -10.22 15.09 -6.29
C ALA A 126 -10.17 16.42 -7.04
N PRO A 127 -10.50 16.50 -8.34
CA PRO A 127 -10.43 17.77 -9.04
C PRO A 127 -11.54 18.74 -8.67
N THR A 128 -12.71 18.27 -8.23
CA THR A 128 -13.71 19.17 -7.63
C THR A 128 -13.13 19.86 -6.39
N SER A 129 -12.48 19.11 -5.50
CA SER A 129 -11.91 19.67 -4.27
C SER A 129 -10.66 20.52 -4.52
N TYR A 130 -9.76 20.03 -5.37
CA TYR A 130 -8.55 20.75 -5.74
C TYR A 130 -8.87 22.04 -6.51
N GLY A 131 -9.75 21.97 -7.51
CA GLY A 131 -10.20 23.15 -8.25
C GLY A 131 -10.88 24.19 -7.36
N ALA A 132 -11.66 23.76 -6.37
CA ALA A 132 -12.33 24.68 -5.45
C ALA A 132 -11.31 25.39 -4.54
N LEU A 133 -10.45 24.61 -3.86
CA LEU A 133 -9.55 25.13 -2.84
C LEU A 133 -8.34 25.84 -3.43
N VAL A 134 -7.69 25.24 -4.42
CA VAL A 134 -6.43 25.75 -4.98
C VAL A 134 -6.71 26.78 -6.06
N LEU A 135 -7.46 26.40 -7.10
CA LEU A 135 -7.66 27.26 -8.27
C LEU A 135 -8.59 28.44 -7.98
N ARG A 136 -9.71 28.18 -7.29
CA ARG A 136 -10.78 29.17 -7.12
C ARG A 136 -10.69 29.96 -5.82
N ALA A 137 -10.26 29.34 -4.72
CA ALA A 137 -10.11 30.02 -3.44
C ALA A 137 -8.68 30.50 -3.16
N GLY A 138 -7.65 29.87 -3.72
CA GLY A 138 -6.26 30.16 -3.40
C GLY A 138 -5.91 29.83 -1.95
N VAL A 139 -6.20 28.61 -1.51
CA VAL A 139 -5.80 28.11 -0.19
C VAL A 139 -4.28 28.18 -0.02
N LYS A 140 -3.82 28.57 1.17
CA LYS A 140 -2.41 28.77 1.50
C LYS A 140 -2.11 28.39 2.94
N ALA A 141 -0.83 28.26 3.26
CA ALA A 141 -0.38 27.96 4.61
C ALA A 141 -0.88 29.00 5.61
N GLY A 142 -1.40 28.53 6.74
CA GLY A 142 -1.98 29.37 7.79
C GLY A 142 -3.46 29.74 7.61
N ASP A 143 -4.08 29.45 6.46
CA ASP A 143 -5.53 29.57 6.32
C ASP A 143 -6.25 28.57 7.25
N TYR A 144 -7.37 28.98 7.83
CA TYR A 144 -8.32 28.09 8.50
C TYR A 144 -9.43 27.71 7.52
N VAL A 145 -9.61 26.41 7.28
CA VAL A 145 -10.57 25.86 6.32
C VAL A 145 -11.64 25.05 7.05
N LEU A 146 -12.90 25.48 6.95
CA LEU A 146 -14.05 24.69 7.40
C LEU A 146 -14.52 23.77 6.27
N VAL A 147 -14.58 22.47 6.50
CA VAL A 147 -15.09 21.50 5.51
C VAL A 147 -16.39 20.90 6.02
N HIS A 148 -17.50 21.19 5.34
CA HIS A 148 -18.80 20.60 5.64
C HIS A 148 -18.97 19.20 5.05
N ALA A 149 -19.71 18.34 5.76
CA ALA A 149 -19.86 16.93 5.43
C ALA A 149 -18.51 16.26 5.09
N ALA A 150 -17.50 16.56 5.90
CA ALA A 150 -16.10 16.25 5.63
C ALA A 150 -15.85 14.75 5.42
N ALA A 151 -16.67 13.88 6.00
CA ALA A 151 -16.55 12.44 5.83
C ALA A 151 -17.06 11.91 4.48
N GLY A 152 -17.68 12.71 3.61
CA GLY A 152 -18.08 12.29 2.27
C GLY A 152 -16.91 12.31 1.27
N GLY A 153 -17.04 11.68 0.10
CA GLY A 153 -15.95 11.58 -0.90
C GLY A 153 -15.28 12.91 -1.26
N VAL A 154 -16.06 13.93 -1.66
CA VAL A 154 -15.51 15.29 -1.94
C VAL A 154 -14.99 15.99 -0.69
N GLY A 155 -15.61 15.74 0.47
CA GLY A 155 -15.19 16.30 1.75
C GLY A 155 -13.81 15.80 2.17
N LEU A 156 -13.56 14.48 2.08
CA LEU A 156 -12.27 13.89 2.42
C LEU A 156 -11.18 14.33 1.44
N ALA A 157 -11.51 14.46 0.15
CA ALA A 157 -10.60 15.07 -0.82
C ALA A 157 -10.26 16.53 -0.45
N ALA A 158 -11.24 17.32 0.03
CA ALA A 158 -11.03 18.71 0.43
C ALA A 158 -10.18 18.83 1.70
N VAL A 159 -10.37 17.95 2.69
CA VAL A 159 -9.51 17.88 3.89
C VAL A 159 -8.06 17.67 3.49
N GLN A 160 -7.79 16.64 2.67
CA GLN A 160 -6.43 16.31 2.24
C GLN A 160 -5.77 17.44 1.46
N VAL A 161 -6.48 18.04 0.49
CA VAL A 161 -5.96 19.18 -0.28
C VAL A 161 -5.67 20.37 0.63
N ALA A 162 -6.58 20.75 1.52
CA ALA A 162 -6.33 21.88 2.43
C ALA A 162 -5.11 21.62 3.33
N LYS A 163 -4.98 20.41 3.88
CA LYS A 163 -3.82 20.02 4.70
C LYS A 163 -2.51 20.03 3.92
N ALA A 164 -2.52 19.53 2.68
CA ALA A 164 -1.35 19.53 1.82
C ALA A 164 -0.81 20.95 1.54
N TYR A 165 -1.67 21.97 1.59
CA TYR A 165 -1.33 23.38 1.43
C TYR A 165 -1.06 24.11 2.76
N GLY A 166 -0.93 23.38 3.87
CA GLY A 166 -0.56 23.93 5.17
C GLY A 166 -1.69 24.67 5.90
N ALA A 167 -2.95 24.42 5.54
CA ALA A 167 -4.09 24.96 6.26
C ALA A 167 -4.38 24.20 7.56
N THR A 168 -5.04 24.87 8.49
CA THR A 168 -5.71 24.25 9.64
C THR A 168 -7.14 23.90 9.24
N VAL A 169 -7.50 22.62 9.30
CA VAL A 169 -8.79 22.11 8.84
C VAL A 169 -9.71 21.82 10.02
N ILE A 170 -10.89 22.44 9.98
CA ILE A 170 -12.01 22.16 10.88
C ILE A 170 -13.05 21.38 10.07
N ALA A 171 -13.27 20.11 10.41
CA ALA A 171 -14.21 19.25 9.70
C ALA A 171 -15.56 19.16 10.43
N THR A 172 -16.68 19.19 9.70
CA THR A 172 -17.99 18.88 10.26
C THR A 172 -18.58 17.58 9.72
N ALA A 173 -19.19 16.81 10.61
CA ALA A 173 -19.92 15.59 10.28
C ALA A 173 -21.03 15.33 11.31
N GLY A 174 -21.97 14.43 11.00
CA GLY A 174 -23.17 14.19 11.81
C GLY A 174 -23.11 12.95 12.71
N THR A 175 -21.98 12.26 12.82
CA THR A 175 -21.81 11.11 13.72
C THR A 175 -20.37 11.05 14.22
N ALA A 176 -20.15 10.44 15.39
CA ALA A 176 -18.81 10.26 15.97
C ALA A 176 -17.87 9.53 14.99
N ARG A 177 -18.32 8.40 14.43
CA ARG A 177 -17.57 7.63 13.42
C ARG A 177 -17.11 8.49 12.25
N LYS A 178 -17.98 9.36 11.72
CA LYS A 178 -17.64 10.23 10.59
C LYS A 178 -16.67 11.35 10.97
N LEU A 179 -16.75 11.85 12.20
CA LEU A 179 -15.78 12.81 12.72
C LEU A 179 -14.39 12.14 12.85
N GLU A 180 -14.32 10.90 13.33
CA GLU A 180 -13.07 10.13 13.39
C GLU A 180 -12.48 9.85 12.01
N VAL A 181 -13.32 9.50 11.03
CA VAL A 181 -12.89 9.35 9.64
C VAL A 181 -12.28 10.67 9.15
N ALA A 182 -12.94 11.81 9.34
CA ALA A 182 -12.38 13.10 8.92
C ALA A 182 -11.03 13.42 9.59
N LYS A 183 -10.85 13.11 10.88
CA LYS A 183 -9.55 13.22 11.57
C LYS A 183 -8.49 12.33 10.94
N SER A 184 -8.83 11.08 10.65
CA SER A 184 -7.88 10.12 10.05
C SER A 184 -7.36 10.56 8.68
N PHE A 185 -8.08 11.45 7.99
CA PHE A 185 -7.69 12.07 6.71
C PHE A 185 -7.02 13.44 6.87
N GLY A 186 -6.75 13.88 8.10
CA GLY A 186 -5.92 15.04 8.40
C GLY A 186 -6.66 16.24 9.01
N ALA A 187 -7.95 16.15 9.32
CA ALA A 187 -8.63 17.25 10.01
C ALA A 187 -8.05 17.49 11.41
N ASP A 188 -7.64 18.73 11.70
CA ASP A 188 -7.07 19.13 13.00
C ASP A 188 -8.14 19.21 14.09
N HIS A 189 -9.33 19.67 13.70
CA HIS A 189 -10.48 19.79 14.59
C HIS A 189 -11.72 19.19 13.94
N VAL A 190 -12.65 18.73 14.78
CA VAL A 190 -13.93 18.18 14.33
C VAL A 190 -15.08 18.75 15.14
N VAL A 191 -16.20 18.99 14.47
CA VAL A 191 -17.41 19.56 15.08
C VAL A 191 -18.65 18.81 14.58
N ASP A 192 -19.49 18.37 15.51
CA ASP A 192 -20.80 17.79 15.15
C ASP A 192 -21.74 18.92 14.67
N TYR A 193 -22.14 18.89 13.39
CA TYR A 193 -23.02 19.93 12.86
C TYR A 193 -24.46 19.86 13.38
N ARG A 194 -24.83 18.79 14.11
CA ARG A 194 -26.13 18.65 14.78
C ARG A 194 -26.22 19.50 16.04
N ASP A 195 -25.08 19.92 16.59
CA ASP A 195 -25.05 20.95 17.63
C ASP A 195 -25.45 22.29 17.01
N GLU A 196 -26.54 22.90 17.46
CA GLU A 196 -27.00 24.19 16.94
C GLU A 196 -25.99 25.33 17.09
N ASN A 197 -25.06 25.19 18.05
CA ASN A 197 -23.98 26.14 18.33
C ASN A 197 -22.68 25.83 17.58
N TRP A 198 -22.69 24.89 16.62
CA TRP A 198 -21.49 24.56 15.84
C TRP A 198 -20.78 25.80 15.25
N PRO A 199 -21.44 26.88 14.77
CA PRO A 199 -20.72 28.04 14.24
C PRO A 199 -19.87 28.73 15.32
N GLN A 200 -20.38 28.79 16.54
CA GLN A 200 -19.68 29.37 17.69
C GLN A 200 -18.50 28.49 18.12
N ILE A 201 -18.68 27.16 18.06
CA ILE A 201 -17.59 26.20 18.30
C ILE A 201 -16.48 26.40 17.26
N VAL A 202 -16.83 26.46 15.97
CA VAL A 202 -15.88 26.74 14.89
C VAL A 202 -15.12 28.03 15.14
N LYS A 203 -15.81 29.14 15.50
CA LYS A 203 -15.11 30.40 15.84
C LYS A 203 -14.11 30.20 16.98
N LYS A 204 -14.49 29.55 18.07
CA LYS A 204 -13.61 29.34 19.23
C LYS A 204 -12.33 28.57 18.90
N LEU A 205 -12.36 27.71 17.88
CA LEU A 205 -11.20 26.97 17.38
C LEU A 205 -10.23 27.82 16.55
N THR A 206 -10.65 29.03 16.15
CA THR A 206 -9.82 29.95 15.36
C THR A 206 -9.13 30.99 16.24
N PRO A 207 -7.97 31.53 15.84
CA PRO A 207 -7.23 32.50 16.63
C PRO A 207 -8.10 33.71 17.00
N LYS A 208 -8.19 33.99 18.31
CA LYS A 208 -9.00 35.09 18.88
C LYS A 208 -10.48 35.05 18.48
N GLY A 209 -11.02 33.90 18.09
CA GLY A 209 -12.42 33.79 17.69
C GLY A 209 -12.75 34.43 16.33
N ARG A 210 -11.75 34.69 15.48
CA ARG A 210 -11.91 35.48 14.25
C ARG A 210 -12.78 34.83 13.17
N GLY A 211 -12.89 33.50 13.18
CA GLY A 211 -13.56 32.72 12.14
C GLY A 211 -12.59 32.15 11.10
N VAL A 212 -13.12 31.33 10.20
CA VAL A 212 -12.34 30.62 9.16
C VAL A 212 -12.14 31.48 7.92
N ASP A 213 -11.05 31.24 7.19
CA ASP A 213 -10.70 31.97 5.96
C ASP A 213 -11.41 31.40 4.72
N ILE A 214 -11.66 30.10 4.72
CA ILE A 214 -12.34 29.37 3.64
C ILE A 214 -13.38 28.43 4.24
N VAL A 215 -14.54 28.36 3.61
CA VAL A 215 -15.55 27.34 3.87
C VAL A 215 -15.70 26.51 2.59
N TYR A 216 -15.61 25.19 2.71
CA TYR A 216 -15.89 24.23 1.64
C TYR A 216 -17.26 23.59 1.91
N ASP A 217 -18.25 23.89 1.06
CA ASP A 217 -19.64 23.54 1.29
C ASP A 217 -20.25 22.70 0.15
N PRO A 218 -20.29 21.37 0.30
CA PRO A 218 -20.99 20.47 -0.61
C PRO A 218 -22.46 20.23 -0.21
N VAL A 219 -22.96 20.89 0.84
CA VAL A 219 -24.24 20.58 1.48
C VAL A 219 -25.31 21.64 1.20
N GLY A 220 -24.92 22.92 1.24
CA GLY A 220 -25.83 24.07 1.30
C GLY A 220 -26.06 24.50 2.74
N MET A 221 -25.01 24.97 3.41
CA MET A 221 -25.00 25.58 4.76
C MET A 221 -24.35 26.98 4.74
N VAL A 222 -24.47 27.70 3.63
CA VAL A 222 -23.85 28.98 3.34
C VAL A 222 -24.27 30.03 4.37
N ASP A 223 -25.57 30.20 4.65
CA ASP A 223 -26.03 31.24 5.58
C ASP A 223 -25.49 31.02 7.00
N LYS A 224 -25.47 29.76 7.48
CA LYS A 224 -24.90 29.45 8.79
C LYS A 224 -23.39 29.68 8.81
N SER A 225 -22.69 29.32 7.74
CA SER A 225 -21.25 29.53 7.58
C SER A 225 -20.84 31.00 7.65
N THR A 226 -21.69 31.94 7.18
CA THR A 226 -21.41 33.38 7.34
C THR A 226 -21.25 33.82 8.81
N LYS A 227 -21.78 33.05 9.77
CA LYS A 227 -21.66 33.35 11.20
C LYS A 227 -20.27 33.03 11.75
N CYS A 228 -19.56 32.06 11.17
CA CYS A 228 -18.25 31.60 11.63
C CYS A 228 -17.10 31.87 10.64
N ILE A 229 -17.36 32.57 9.54
CA ILE A 229 -16.33 33.02 8.61
C ILE A 229 -15.69 34.34 9.07
N ALA A 230 -14.40 34.48 8.78
CA ALA A 230 -13.61 35.69 8.99
C ALA A 230 -13.93 36.79 7.98
N TRP A 231 -13.45 38.01 8.27
CA TRP A 231 -13.43 39.12 7.32
C TRP A 231 -12.61 38.72 6.07
N ASN A 232 -13.06 39.10 4.88
CA ASN A 232 -12.49 38.70 3.57
C ASN A 232 -12.53 37.17 3.29
N GLY A 233 -13.34 36.40 4.02
CA GLY A 233 -13.42 34.96 3.83
C GLY A 233 -14.11 34.54 2.53
N ARG A 234 -13.84 33.31 2.09
CA ARG A 234 -14.39 32.73 0.85
C ARG A 234 -15.27 31.52 1.19
N ILE A 235 -16.52 31.50 0.72
CA ILE A 235 -17.40 30.32 0.82
C ILE A 235 -17.47 29.66 -0.55
N LEU A 236 -16.95 28.45 -0.63
CA LEU A 236 -16.95 27.61 -1.82
C LEU A 236 -18.25 26.80 -1.86
N ILE A 237 -19.10 27.11 -2.83
CA ILE A 237 -20.36 26.42 -3.08
C ILE A 237 -20.08 25.29 -4.07
N VAL A 238 -20.04 24.07 -3.55
CA VAL A 238 -19.66 22.86 -4.29
C VAL A 238 -20.90 22.06 -4.68
N GLY A 239 -21.90 22.03 -3.81
CA GLY A 239 -23.13 21.26 -4.05
C GLY A 239 -24.19 21.51 -2.99
N PHE A 240 -25.36 20.93 -3.23
CA PHE A 240 -26.54 21.03 -2.37
C PHE A 240 -26.94 19.64 -1.89
N ALA A 241 -26.01 18.88 -1.32
CA ALA A 241 -26.27 17.49 -0.91
C ALA A 241 -27.44 17.37 0.08
N ALA A 242 -27.78 18.43 0.83
CA ALA A 242 -28.97 18.47 1.68
C ALA A 242 -30.30 18.44 0.89
N GLY A 243 -30.29 18.80 -0.39
CA GLY A 243 -31.45 18.80 -1.29
C GLY A 243 -32.19 20.14 -1.39
N THR A 244 -31.75 21.16 -0.66
CA THR A 244 -32.36 22.50 -0.63
C THR A 244 -31.36 23.56 -1.06
N ILE A 245 -31.78 24.48 -1.94
CA ILE A 245 -31.01 25.67 -2.29
C ILE A 245 -31.38 26.78 -1.29
N GLU A 246 -30.39 27.25 -0.53
CA GLU A 246 -30.63 28.21 0.56
C GLU A 246 -30.85 29.65 0.08
N LYS A 247 -31.65 30.41 0.83
CA LYS A 247 -31.71 31.86 0.74
C LYS A 247 -30.62 32.47 1.64
N VAL A 248 -29.64 33.13 1.06
CA VAL A 248 -28.51 33.73 1.79
C VAL A 248 -28.79 35.18 2.15
N ALA A 249 -28.53 35.56 3.41
CA ALA A 249 -28.64 36.94 3.86
C ALA A 249 -27.46 37.80 3.35
N MET A 250 -27.65 38.46 2.21
CA MET A 250 -26.59 39.21 1.50
C MET A 250 -25.99 40.38 2.30
N ASN A 251 -26.71 40.92 3.29
CA ASN A 251 -26.13 41.91 4.19
C ASN A 251 -24.93 41.35 4.98
N LYS A 252 -24.93 40.05 5.35
CA LYS A 252 -23.77 39.42 6.01
C LYS A 252 -22.58 39.30 5.08
N VAL A 253 -22.83 39.06 3.79
CA VAL A 253 -21.80 39.01 2.74
C VAL A 253 -21.13 40.38 2.62
N LEU A 254 -21.93 41.44 2.50
CA LEU A 254 -21.46 42.82 2.48
C LEU A 254 -20.65 43.20 3.73
N LEU A 255 -21.22 42.95 4.92
CA LEU A 255 -20.64 43.40 6.20
C LEU A 255 -19.35 42.66 6.61
N LYS A 256 -18.96 41.59 5.93
CA LYS A 256 -17.72 40.85 6.19
C LYS A 256 -16.80 40.75 4.97
N ASN A 257 -17.17 41.42 3.87
CA ASN A 257 -16.51 41.29 2.57
C ASN A 257 -16.33 39.83 2.13
N ILE A 258 -17.39 39.02 2.28
CA ILE A 258 -17.34 37.59 1.96
C ILE A 258 -17.42 37.40 0.44
N SER A 259 -16.58 36.53 -0.10
CA SER A 259 -16.72 36.04 -1.48
C SER A 259 -17.52 34.74 -1.51
N LEU A 260 -18.60 34.70 -2.29
CA LEU A 260 -19.32 33.46 -2.60
C LEU A 260 -18.82 32.92 -3.93
N VAL A 261 -18.24 31.72 -3.94
CA VAL A 261 -17.51 31.17 -5.09
C VAL A 261 -18.08 29.82 -5.47
N GLY A 262 -18.75 29.74 -6.62
CA GLY A 262 -19.21 28.46 -7.17
C GLY A 262 -18.09 27.68 -7.86
N ILE A 263 -18.21 26.35 -7.83
CA ILE A 263 -17.45 25.44 -8.70
C ILE A 263 -18.38 24.44 -9.40
N HIS A 264 -18.18 24.29 -10.71
CA HIS A 264 -18.84 23.28 -11.52
C HIS A 264 -17.76 22.52 -12.31
N TRP A 265 -17.11 21.54 -11.66
CA TRP A 265 -15.96 20.85 -12.26
C TRP A 265 -16.27 20.27 -13.66
N GLY A 266 -17.42 19.60 -13.83
CA GLY A 266 -17.80 19.01 -15.13
C GLY A 266 -17.93 20.01 -16.29
N MET A 267 -17.98 21.32 -16.03
CA MET A 267 -17.99 22.35 -17.08
C MET A 267 -16.58 22.88 -17.42
N TYR A 268 -15.57 22.61 -16.60
CA TYR A 268 -14.18 23.01 -16.90
C TYR A 268 -13.66 22.31 -18.15
N GLU A 269 -14.09 21.06 -18.38
CA GLU A 269 -13.76 20.30 -19.60
C GLU A 269 -14.29 20.94 -20.89
N LYS A 270 -15.21 21.91 -20.79
CA LYS A 270 -15.77 22.64 -21.95
C LYS A 270 -15.36 24.11 -21.99
N MET A 271 -15.38 24.78 -20.83
CA MET A 271 -15.23 26.24 -20.73
C MET A 271 -13.80 26.67 -20.36
N GLU A 272 -13.03 25.81 -19.71
CA GLU A 272 -11.74 26.13 -19.08
C GLU A 272 -10.72 24.99 -19.29
N THR A 273 -10.66 24.47 -20.52
CA THR A 273 -9.92 23.25 -20.88
C THR A 273 -8.44 23.30 -20.48
N ALA A 274 -7.81 24.48 -20.54
CA ALA A 274 -6.41 24.70 -20.17
C ALA A 274 -6.14 24.53 -18.66
N SER A 275 -7.17 24.64 -17.81
CA SER A 275 -7.05 24.48 -16.36
C SER A 275 -7.08 23.01 -15.93
N VAL A 276 -7.72 22.13 -16.72
CA VAL A 276 -7.91 20.72 -16.37
C VAL A 276 -6.57 19.97 -16.20
N PRO A 277 -5.59 20.06 -17.12
CA PRO A 277 -4.30 19.40 -16.94
C PRO A 277 -3.54 19.88 -15.69
N LYS A 278 -3.58 21.19 -15.40
CA LYS A 278 -2.88 21.77 -14.24
C LYS A 278 -3.44 21.28 -12.91
N VAL A 279 -4.76 21.11 -12.84
CA VAL A 279 -5.43 20.53 -11.67
C VAL A 279 -5.00 19.08 -11.49
N TRP A 280 -5.00 18.29 -12.55
CA TRP A 280 -4.57 16.90 -12.48
C TRP A 280 -3.08 16.73 -12.15
N GLU A 281 -2.21 17.56 -12.69
CA GLU A 281 -0.79 17.59 -12.33
C GLU A 281 -0.60 17.84 -10.83
N GLY A 282 -1.32 18.82 -10.28
CA GLY A 282 -1.32 19.09 -8.84
C GLY A 282 -1.80 17.91 -7.99
N ILE A 283 -2.89 17.27 -8.38
CA ILE A 283 -3.43 16.09 -7.67
C ILE A 283 -2.42 14.94 -7.71
N MET A 284 -1.88 14.62 -8.89
CA MET A 284 -0.92 13.53 -9.05
C MET A 284 0.38 13.81 -8.27
N LYS A 285 0.81 15.07 -8.17
CA LYS A 285 1.91 15.48 -7.30
C LYS A 285 1.60 15.20 -5.83
N LEU A 286 0.41 15.56 -5.34
CA LEU A 286 0.03 15.28 -3.95
C LEU A 286 -0.02 13.77 -3.65
N ILE A 287 -0.46 12.96 -4.61
CA ILE A 287 -0.46 11.50 -4.48
C ILE A 287 0.98 10.98 -4.41
N ALA A 288 1.86 11.43 -5.32
CA ALA A 288 3.26 11.02 -5.35
C ALA A 288 4.02 11.41 -4.07
N GLU A 289 3.69 12.54 -3.46
CA GLU A 289 4.26 13.00 -2.19
C GLU A 289 3.63 12.32 -0.95
N GLY A 290 2.67 11.39 -1.13
CA GLY A 290 1.97 10.73 -0.03
C GLY A 290 1.02 11.64 0.75
N LYS A 291 0.69 12.83 0.21
CA LYS A 291 -0.20 13.83 0.83
C LYS A 291 -1.67 13.65 0.45
N PHE A 292 -1.97 12.74 -0.47
CA PHE A 292 -3.32 12.39 -0.89
C PHE A 292 -3.45 10.88 -1.07
N ARG A 293 -4.46 10.28 -0.46
CA ARG A 293 -4.83 8.86 -0.55
C ARG A 293 -6.28 8.68 -1.02
N GLY A 294 -6.61 7.46 -1.42
CA GLY A 294 -7.96 7.05 -1.81
C GLY A 294 -9.01 7.37 -0.73
N THR A 295 -10.24 7.62 -1.17
CA THR A 295 -11.36 7.97 -0.28
C THR A 295 -12.43 6.90 -0.28
N GLU A 296 -12.13 5.69 -0.73
CA GLU A 296 -13.08 4.59 -0.85
C GLU A 296 -13.67 4.18 0.51
N PHE A 297 -14.96 3.90 0.52
CA PHE A 297 -15.69 3.39 1.66
C PHE A 297 -15.32 1.93 1.88
N THR A 298 -14.72 1.62 3.03
CA THR A 298 -14.24 0.25 3.33
C THR A 298 -15.03 -0.47 4.41
N ASP A 299 -16.00 0.17 5.08
CA ASP A 299 -16.77 -0.51 6.15
C ASP A 299 -17.71 -1.60 5.58
N LYS A 300 -18.00 -1.59 4.27
CA LYS A 300 -18.74 -2.65 3.57
C LYS A 300 -18.30 -2.74 2.11
N GLU A 301 -18.08 -3.97 1.64
CA GLU A 301 -17.77 -4.23 0.24
C GLU A 301 -19.01 -4.43 -0.63
N PHE A 302 -18.93 -3.94 -1.86
CA PHE A 302 -19.92 -4.17 -2.92
C PHE A 302 -19.21 -4.86 -4.08
N VAL A 303 -19.59 -6.10 -4.36
CA VAL A 303 -18.93 -6.95 -5.38
C VAL A 303 -19.96 -7.49 -6.34
N GLY A 304 -19.68 -7.36 -7.64
CA GLY A 304 -20.57 -7.72 -8.74
C GLY A 304 -21.52 -6.58 -9.10
N LEU A 305 -21.94 -6.54 -10.37
CA LEU A 305 -22.90 -5.55 -10.87
C LEU A 305 -24.24 -5.65 -10.14
N GLU A 306 -24.58 -6.84 -9.64
CA GLU A 306 -25.77 -7.12 -8.83
C GLU A 306 -25.78 -6.34 -7.51
N SER A 307 -24.63 -5.87 -7.04
CA SER A 307 -24.50 -5.09 -5.80
C SER A 307 -24.64 -3.58 -6.00
N VAL A 308 -24.68 -3.08 -7.24
CA VAL A 308 -24.88 -1.64 -7.55
C VAL A 308 -26.16 -1.06 -6.91
N PRO A 309 -27.34 -1.74 -6.94
CA PRO A 309 -28.53 -1.27 -6.24
C PRO A 309 -28.27 -0.96 -4.77
N ASP A 310 -27.56 -1.84 -4.07
CA ASP A 310 -27.30 -1.71 -2.64
C ASP A 310 -26.19 -0.68 -2.36
N ALA A 311 -25.21 -0.55 -3.24
CA ALA A 311 -24.20 0.51 -3.18
C ALA A 311 -24.85 1.90 -3.29
N LEU A 312 -25.76 2.07 -4.25
CA LEU A 312 -26.52 3.31 -4.42
C LEU A 312 -27.49 3.58 -3.26
N LYS A 313 -28.12 2.55 -2.69
CA LYS A 313 -28.93 2.71 -1.46
C LYS A 313 -28.08 3.15 -0.28
N ALA A 314 -26.91 2.54 -0.06
CA ALA A 314 -26.00 2.89 1.03
C ALA A 314 -25.47 4.33 0.88
N LEU A 315 -25.17 4.75 -0.35
CA LEU A 315 -24.84 6.14 -0.64
C LEU A 315 -26.03 7.08 -0.33
N GLY A 316 -27.24 6.70 -0.76
CA GLY A 316 -28.46 7.49 -0.57
C GLY A 316 -28.92 7.60 0.89
N SER A 317 -28.72 6.57 1.71
CA SER A 317 -29.03 6.58 3.15
C SER A 317 -28.09 7.47 3.94
N ARG A 318 -26.97 7.89 3.34
CA ARG A 318 -25.90 8.66 3.96
C ARG A 318 -25.31 7.95 5.18
N GLU A 319 -25.34 6.62 5.24
CA GLU A 319 -24.67 5.84 6.29
C GLU A 319 -23.17 5.67 5.99
N THR A 320 -22.79 5.81 4.73
CA THR A 320 -21.41 5.65 4.28
C THR A 320 -20.55 6.88 4.60
N TRP A 321 -19.24 6.67 4.60
CA TRP A 321 -18.23 7.71 4.45
C TRP A 321 -17.52 7.53 3.10
N GLY A 322 -16.79 8.53 2.63
CA GLY A 322 -15.98 8.43 1.44
C GLY A 322 -16.76 8.17 0.15
N LYS A 323 -16.15 7.39 -0.73
CA LYS A 323 -16.64 6.98 -2.04
C LYS A 323 -17.08 5.53 -2.00
N VAL A 324 -18.36 5.27 -2.24
CA VAL A 324 -18.87 3.91 -2.36
C VAL A 324 -18.50 3.38 -3.73
N VAL A 325 -17.76 2.27 -3.75
CA VAL A 325 -17.21 1.64 -4.95
C VAL A 325 -17.77 0.22 -5.08
N VAL A 326 -18.08 -0.16 -6.31
CA VAL A 326 -18.48 -1.52 -6.68
C VAL A 326 -17.32 -2.19 -7.40
N LYS A 327 -16.81 -3.28 -6.84
CA LYS A 327 -15.83 -4.16 -7.51
C LYS A 327 -16.57 -4.95 -8.58
N ILE A 328 -16.05 -4.99 -9.81
CA ILE A 328 -16.65 -5.68 -10.94
C ILE A 328 -15.72 -6.81 -11.36
N PRO A 329 -15.96 -8.05 -10.88
CA PRO A 329 -15.17 -9.20 -11.28
C PRO A 329 -15.32 -9.47 -12.78
N GLN A 330 -14.23 -9.83 -13.43
CA GLN A 330 -14.23 -10.17 -14.84
C GLN A 330 -14.46 -11.67 -15.05
N GLU A 331 -15.06 -12.04 -16.18
CA GLU A 331 -15.27 -13.45 -16.53
C GLU A 331 -13.91 -14.13 -16.77
N GLY A 332 -13.62 -15.17 -15.99
CA GLY A 332 -12.27 -15.73 -15.83
C GLY A 332 -11.62 -15.45 -14.46
N GLN A 333 -11.96 -14.32 -13.82
CA GLN A 333 -11.64 -14.04 -12.41
C GLN A 333 -12.72 -14.57 -11.44
N ASN A 334 -13.89 -14.94 -11.96
CA ASN A 334 -15.04 -15.42 -11.21
C ASN A 334 -14.86 -16.78 -10.49
N LYS A 335 -13.65 -17.37 -10.51
CA LYS A 335 -13.32 -18.53 -9.68
C LYS A 335 -12.72 -18.17 -8.31
N PHE A 336 -12.29 -16.93 -8.09
CA PHE A 336 -11.42 -16.62 -6.94
C PHE A 336 -11.99 -15.65 -5.89
N LEU A 337 -13.08 -14.92 -6.16
CA LEU A 337 -13.48 -13.80 -5.29
C LEU A 337 -14.69 -14.04 -4.36
N ARG A 338 -15.22 -15.27 -4.24
CA ARG A 338 -16.29 -15.60 -3.27
C ARG A 338 -16.28 -17.04 -2.74
N ARG A 339 -15.12 -17.70 -2.73
CA ARG A 339 -14.96 -18.98 -2.02
C ARG A 339 -13.60 -19.00 -1.38
N ASN A 340 -13.56 -19.46 -0.13
CA ASN A 340 -12.40 -20.08 0.51
C ASN A 340 -11.52 -20.74 -0.57
N MET A 341 -10.39 -20.11 -0.89
CA MET A 341 -9.48 -20.61 -1.93
C MET A 341 -8.77 -21.83 -1.37
N HIS A 342 -8.74 -22.91 -2.13
CA HIS A 342 -7.95 -24.08 -1.81
C HIS A 342 -6.81 -24.21 -2.81
N SER A 343 -5.58 -24.39 -2.31
CA SER A 343 -4.37 -24.55 -3.11
C SER A 343 -3.61 -25.80 -2.67
N LYS A 344 -2.98 -26.52 -3.61
CA LYS A 344 -2.10 -27.64 -3.25
C LYS A 344 -0.91 -27.17 -2.41
N VAL A 345 -0.32 -26.04 -2.79
CA VAL A 345 0.82 -25.45 -2.09
C VAL A 345 0.72 -23.95 -2.05
N VAL A 346 0.95 -23.38 -0.87
CA VAL A 346 1.05 -21.94 -0.64
C VAL A 346 2.45 -21.61 -0.13
N ILE A 347 3.04 -20.57 -0.71
CA ILE A 347 4.35 -20.03 -0.34
C ILE A 347 4.11 -18.69 0.36
N ILE A 348 4.61 -18.52 1.58
CA ILE A 348 4.45 -17.29 2.35
C ILE A 348 5.81 -16.57 2.41
N GLY A 349 5.90 -15.44 1.72
CA GLY A 349 7.12 -14.65 1.56
C GLY A 349 7.48 -14.39 0.10
N SER A 350 8.41 -13.46 -0.13
CA SER A 350 8.84 -13.02 -1.48
C SER A 350 10.35 -12.84 -1.64
N GLY A 351 11.16 -13.37 -0.72
CA GLY A 351 12.61 -13.38 -0.88
C GLY A 351 13.10 -14.38 -1.94
N PRO A 352 14.42 -14.52 -2.12
CA PRO A 352 15.02 -15.47 -3.06
C PRO A 352 14.53 -16.92 -2.87
N ALA A 353 14.33 -17.33 -1.61
CA ALA A 353 13.81 -18.65 -1.27
C ALA A 353 12.40 -18.88 -1.83
N ALA A 354 11.49 -17.91 -1.62
CA ALA A 354 10.10 -18.01 -2.05
C ALA A 354 9.96 -18.05 -3.58
N HIS A 355 10.65 -17.15 -4.28
CA HIS A 355 10.60 -17.13 -5.75
C HIS A 355 11.26 -18.36 -6.38
N THR A 356 12.33 -18.87 -5.79
CA THR A 356 12.94 -20.13 -6.25
C THR A 356 11.97 -21.30 -6.05
N ALA A 357 11.35 -21.41 -4.86
CA ALA A 357 10.35 -22.45 -4.61
C ALA A 357 9.19 -22.37 -5.61
N ALA A 358 8.68 -21.16 -5.86
CA ALA A 358 7.60 -20.91 -6.81
C ALA A 358 7.96 -21.35 -8.24
N VAL A 359 9.17 -21.02 -8.71
CA VAL A 359 9.63 -21.44 -10.04
C VAL A 359 9.64 -22.96 -10.18
N TYR A 360 10.15 -23.69 -9.18
CA TYR A 360 10.21 -25.15 -9.22
C TYR A 360 8.81 -25.78 -9.17
N LEU A 361 7.97 -25.36 -8.23
CA LEU A 361 6.60 -25.88 -8.09
C LEU A 361 5.71 -25.55 -9.30
N ALA A 362 5.88 -24.36 -9.89
CA ALA A 362 5.13 -23.97 -11.08
C ALA A 362 5.54 -24.81 -12.30
N ARG A 363 6.83 -25.10 -12.45
CA ARG A 363 7.34 -26.01 -13.49
C ARG A 363 6.93 -27.46 -13.29
N ALA A 364 6.64 -27.87 -12.05
CA ALA A 364 6.03 -29.15 -11.71
C ALA A 364 4.49 -29.16 -11.89
N GLU A 365 3.91 -28.11 -12.50
CA GLU A 365 2.46 -27.99 -12.75
C GLU A 365 1.58 -28.03 -11.47
N LEU A 366 2.17 -27.74 -10.30
CA LEU A 366 1.47 -27.73 -9.01
C LEU A 366 0.72 -26.42 -8.73
N LYS A 367 0.83 -25.43 -9.63
CA LYS A 367 0.14 -24.13 -9.58
C LYS A 367 0.28 -23.44 -8.22
N PRO A 368 1.52 -23.14 -7.78
CA PRO A 368 1.76 -22.55 -6.46
C PRO A 368 1.13 -21.16 -6.37
N VAL A 369 0.58 -20.86 -5.19
CA VAL A 369 0.18 -19.50 -4.81
C VAL A 369 1.25 -18.91 -3.89
N LEU A 370 1.84 -17.79 -4.28
CA LEU A 370 2.86 -17.07 -3.50
C LEU A 370 2.27 -15.77 -2.95
N TYR A 371 2.30 -15.59 -1.63
CA TYR A 371 1.93 -14.34 -0.98
C TYR A 371 3.17 -13.49 -0.76
N GLU A 372 3.29 -12.41 -1.52
CA GLU A 372 4.51 -11.58 -1.52
C GLU A 372 4.56 -10.53 -0.41
N GLY A 373 3.45 -10.32 0.29
CA GLY A 373 3.30 -9.35 1.36
C GLY A 373 3.05 -7.92 0.86
N PHE A 374 2.28 -7.15 1.62
CA PHE A 374 2.18 -5.70 1.45
C PHE A 374 2.97 -5.00 2.57
N MET A 375 4.22 -4.65 2.29
CA MET A 375 5.16 -4.14 3.31
C MET A 375 5.32 -5.08 4.53
N ALA A 376 5.14 -6.39 4.32
CA ALA A 376 5.27 -7.40 5.37
C ALA A 376 6.67 -7.33 6.00
N ASN A 377 6.75 -7.39 7.34
CA ASN A 377 7.99 -7.19 8.11
C ASN A 377 8.72 -5.85 7.84
N GLY A 378 8.01 -4.84 7.31
CA GLY A 378 8.59 -3.54 6.98
C GLY A 378 9.43 -3.52 5.70
N VAL A 379 9.39 -4.58 4.89
CA VAL A 379 10.13 -4.70 3.63
C VAL A 379 9.17 -4.81 2.44
N ALA A 380 9.56 -4.24 1.31
CA ALA A 380 8.79 -4.37 0.08
C ALA A 380 8.81 -5.82 -0.44
N ALA A 381 7.88 -6.16 -1.34
CA ALA A 381 7.89 -7.44 -2.04
C ALA A 381 9.24 -7.65 -2.74
N GLY A 382 9.87 -8.80 -2.47
CA GLY A 382 11.27 -9.08 -2.80
C GLY A 382 12.15 -9.27 -1.56
N GLY A 383 11.68 -8.89 -0.37
CA GLY A 383 12.37 -9.10 0.90
C GLY A 383 13.61 -8.22 1.09
N GLN A 384 14.55 -8.65 1.94
CA GLN A 384 15.71 -7.83 2.34
C GLN A 384 16.56 -7.31 1.17
N LEU A 385 16.61 -8.01 0.03
CA LEU A 385 17.39 -7.54 -1.12
C LEU A 385 16.80 -6.29 -1.78
N THR A 386 15.56 -5.91 -1.50
CA THR A 386 15.01 -4.63 -1.99
C THR A 386 15.60 -3.43 -1.27
N THR A 387 16.28 -3.64 -0.14
CA THR A 387 16.90 -2.56 0.62
C THR A 387 18.39 -2.38 0.32
N THR A 388 19.04 -3.36 -0.32
CA THR A 388 20.45 -3.22 -0.72
C THR A 388 20.57 -2.62 -2.13
N THR A 389 21.71 -2.01 -2.40
CA THR A 389 22.04 -1.46 -3.72
C THR A 389 22.58 -2.56 -4.62
N GLU A 390 23.86 -2.93 -4.48
CA GLU A 390 24.57 -3.80 -5.41
C GLU A 390 24.87 -5.19 -4.81
N ILE A 391 24.60 -6.24 -5.58
CA ILE A 391 24.85 -7.64 -5.22
C ILE A 391 25.91 -8.21 -6.16
N GLU A 392 27.09 -8.52 -5.61
CA GLU A 392 28.22 -9.07 -6.37
C GLU A 392 28.42 -10.58 -6.14
N ASN A 393 27.72 -11.16 -5.16
CA ASN A 393 27.94 -12.54 -4.69
C ASN A 393 26.82 -13.51 -5.10
N PHE A 394 25.88 -13.08 -5.95
CA PHE A 394 24.88 -13.97 -6.54
C PHE A 394 25.39 -14.46 -7.92
N PRO A 395 25.69 -15.77 -8.07
CA PRO A 395 26.27 -16.29 -9.31
C PRO A 395 25.33 -16.12 -10.49
N GLY A 396 25.90 -15.81 -11.67
CA GLY A 396 25.16 -15.49 -12.89
C GLY A 396 25.18 -14.00 -13.27
N PHE A 397 25.69 -13.14 -12.38
CA PHE A 397 25.82 -11.69 -12.59
C PHE A 397 27.29 -11.26 -12.40
N PRO A 398 28.15 -11.47 -13.41
CA PRO A 398 29.60 -11.21 -13.28
C PRO A 398 29.96 -9.73 -13.09
N GLU A 399 29.05 -8.82 -13.47
CA GLU A 399 29.18 -7.36 -13.30
C GLU A 399 28.43 -6.83 -12.07
N GLY A 400 27.94 -7.73 -11.21
CA GLY A 400 27.00 -7.37 -10.14
C GLY A 400 25.58 -7.14 -10.66
N ILE A 401 24.63 -6.99 -9.74
CA ILE A 401 23.24 -6.65 -10.06
C ILE A 401 22.61 -5.86 -8.91
N MET A 402 21.73 -4.91 -9.23
CA MET A 402 20.97 -4.20 -8.21
C MET A 402 20.02 -5.16 -7.47
N GLY A 403 19.92 -5.06 -6.14
CA GLY A 403 19.12 -5.99 -5.33
C GLY A 403 17.63 -6.01 -5.72
N GLY A 404 17.04 -4.82 -5.92
CA GLY A 404 15.67 -4.71 -6.44
C GLY A 404 15.51 -5.29 -7.85
N GLU A 405 16.54 -5.21 -8.71
CA GLU A 405 16.50 -5.77 -10.06
C GLU A 405 16.60 -7.30 -10.04
N LEU A 406 17.45 -7.88 -9.19
CA LEU A 406 17.51 -9.32 -8.99
C LEU A 406 16.15 -9.88 -8.57
N MET A 407 15.49 -9.23 -7.61
CA MET A 407 14.18 -9.66 -7.12
C MET A 407 13.07 -9.50 -8.17
N ASP A 408 13.07 -8.42 -8.95
CA ASP A 408 12.14 -8.25 -10.07
C ASP A 408 12.32 -9.34 -11.14
N ARG A 409 13.57 -9.69 -11.47
CA ARG A 409 13.88 -10.80 -12.40
C ARG A 409 13.39 -12.15 -11.85
N MET A 410 13.61 -12.43 -10.56
CA MET A 410 13.11 -13.64 -9.91
C MET A 410 11.57 -13.69 -9.91
N ARG A 411 10.91 -12.58 -9.59
CA ARG A 411 9.44 -12.44 -9.61
C ARG A 411 8.87 -12.71 -11.00
N LYS A 412 9.42 -12.07 -12.03
CA LYS A 412 9.03 -12.30 -13.44
C LYS A 412 9.22 -13.76 -13.85
N GLN A 413 10.25 -14.44 -13.35
CA GLN A 413 10.45 -15.86 -13.63
C GLN A 413 9.37 -16.73 -12.96
N SER A 414 8.99 -16.44 -11.72
CA SER A 414 7.86 -17.12 -11.05
C SER A 414 6.55 -16.95 -11.83
N GLU A 415 6.22 -15.72 -12.25
CA GLU A 415 5.01 -15.42 -13.05
C GLU A 415 5.03 -16.13 -14.40
N ARG A 416 6.18 -16.12 -15.08
CA ARG A 416 6.36 -16.76 -16.40
C ARG A 416 5.96 -18.23 -16.40
N PHE A 417 6.24 -18.97 -15.33
CA PHE A 417 5.90 -20.39 -15.21
C PHE A 417 4.51 -20.64 -14.61
N GLY A 418 3.72 -19.60 -14.34
CA GLY A 418 2.32 -19.75 -13.91
C GLY A 418 2.12 -19.73 -12.40
N THR A 419 3.07 -19.21 -11.62
CA THR A 419 2.84 -18.92 -10.20
C THR A 419 1.76 -17.85 -10.07
N VAL A 420 0.78 -18.07 -9.19
CA VAL A 420 -0.18 -17.03 -8.81
C VAL A 420 0.45 -16.20 -7.70
N ILE A 421 0.86 -14.97 -8.00
CA ILE A 421 1.46 -14.07 -7.01
C ILE A 421 0.38 -13.11 -6.47
N VAL A 422 0.22 -13.10 -5.16
CA VAL A 422 -0.76 -12.27 -4.44
C VAL A 422 -0.01 -11.24 -3.60
N SER A 423 -0.20 -9.96 -3.92
CA SER A 423 0.40 -8.81 -3.23
C SER A 423 -0.32 -8.48 -1.92
N GLU A 424 -0.38 -9.44 -1.00
CA GLU A 424 -1.06 -9.30 0.29
C GLU A 424 -0.28 -10.05 1.38
N THR A 425 -0.37 -9.56 2.62
CA THR A 425 0.24 -10.18 3.79
C THR A 425 -0.65 -11.30 4.31
N VAL A 426 -0.11 -12.50 4.51
CA VAL A 426 -0.82 -13.52 5.30
C VAL A 426 -0.71 -13.12 6.77
N ASP A 427 -1.85 -12.92 7.43
CA ASP A 427 -1.92 -12.43 8.81
C ASP A 427 -2.10 -13.59 9.81
N LYS A 428 -2.89 -14.60 9.43
CA LYS A 428 -3.19 -15.76 10.28
C LYS A 428 -2.90 -17.05 9.54
N LEU A 429 -2.31 -18.00 10.24
CA LEU A 429 -2.06 -19.37 9.78
C LEU A 429 -2.41 -20.33 10.92
N ASP A 430 -3.20 -21.37 10.62
CA ASP A 430 -3.58 -22.44 11.54
C ASP A 430 -3.08 -23.78 10.98
N LEU A 431 -2.11 -24.34 11.69
CA LEU A 431 -1.42 -25.59 11.36
C LEU A 431 -1.98 -26.81 12.12
N SER A 432 -3.05 -26.64 12.91
CA SER A 432 -3.60 -27.70 13.78
C SER A 432 -4.26 -28.86 13.03
N SER A 433 -4.68 -28.63 11.79
CA SER A 433 -5.36 -29.63 10.95
C SER A 433 -5.09 -29.38 9.48
N ARG A 434 -5.17 -30.46 8.68
CA ARG A 434 -4.99 -30.42 7.23
C ARG A 434 -6.32 -30.56 6.49
N PRO A 435 -6.56 -29.85 5.37
CA PRO A 435 -5.68 -28.83 4.79
C PRO A 435 -5.55 -27.62 5.74
N PHE A 436 -4.35 -27.06 5.80
CA PHE A 436 -4.01 -25.94 6.67
C PHE A 436 -4.86 -24.73 6.32
N LYS A 437 -5.18 -23.89 7.30
CA LYS A 437 -6.05 -22.73 7.10
C LYS A 437 -5.25 -21.45 7.22
N TYR A 438 -5.55 -20.47 6.40
CA TYR A 438 -4.90 -19.16 6.50
C TYR A 438 -5.85 -18.04 6.07
N ALA A 439 -5.58 -16.83 6.58
CA ALA A 439 -6.31 -15.63 6.22
C ALA A 439 -5.32 -14.48 5.97
N THR A 440 -5.73 -13.56 5.12
CA THR A 440 -4.90 -12.44 4.68
C THR A 440 -5.30 -11.14 5.37
N GLU A 441 -4.37 -10.19 5.46
CA GLU A 441 -4.50 -8.95 6.24
C GLU A 441 -5.71 -8.09 5.82
N TRP A 442 -6.03 -8.02 4.52
CA TRP A 442 -7.16 -7.24 4.03
C TRP A 442 -8.48 -8.00 4.03
N SER A 443 -8.44 -9.32 4.27
CA SER A 443 -9.62 -10.20 4.31
C SER A 443 -9.54 -11.20 5.47
N PRO A 444 -9.51 -10.73 6.73
CA PRO A 444 -9.27 -11.59 7.90
C PRO A 444 -10.41 -12.58 8.20
N ASP A 445 -11.58 -12.37 7.60
CA ASP A 445 -12.76 -13.23 7.74
C ASP A 445 -12.87 -14.27 6.61
N GLU A 446 -12.01 -14.19 5.57
CA GLU A 446 -11.94 -15.17 4.49
C GLU A 446 -10.90 -16.25 4.81
N ILE A 447 -11.36 -17.47 5.06
CA ILE A 447 -10.48 -18.60 5.39
C ILE A 447 -10.12 -19.38 4.13
N HIS A 448 -8.89 -19.24 3.69
CA HIS A 448 -8.30 -20.05 2.63
C HIS A 448 -7.72 -21.35 3.20
N THR A 449 -7.42 -22.31 2.32
CA THR A 449 -6.83 -23.59 2.70
C THR A 449 -5.67 -24.00 1.80
N ALA A 450 -4.69 -24.72 2.36
CA ALA A 450 -3.57 -25.28 1.61
C ALA A 450 -3.22 -26.70 2.07
N ASP A 451 -2.93 -27.60 1.13
CA ASP A 451 -2.46 -28.95 1.51
C ASP A 451 -1.02 -28.91 2.07
N ALA A 452 -0.18 -28.04 1.51
CA ALA A 452 1.20 -27.80 1.94
C ALA A 452 1.51 -26.30 2.07
N ILE A 453 2.41 -25.96 3.01
CA ILE A 453 2.90 -24.59 3.24
C ILE A 453 4.43 -24.55 3.11
N ILE A 454 4.96 -23.62 2.32
CA ILE A 454 6.37 -23.24 2.36
C ILE A 454 6.49 -21.89 3.07
N LEU A 455 7.04 -21.91 4.27
CA LEU A 455 7.36 -20.72 5.05
C LEU A 455 8.70 -20.15 4.61
N ALA A 456 8.65 -19.02 3.90
CA ALA A 456 9.82 -18.30 3.38
C ALA A 456 9.78 -16.81 3.76
N THR A 457 9.31 -16.52 4.98
CA THR A 457 9.04 -15.17 5.50
C THR A 457 10.31 -14.36 5.80
N GLY A 458 11.48 -15.00 5.79
CA GLY A 458 12.77 -14.37 5.98
C GLY A 458 13.05 -13.96 7.43
N ALA A 459 13.87 -12.92 7.59
CA ALA A 459 14.24 -12.32 8.85
C ALA A 459 14.41 -10.81 8.69
N SER A 460 14.42 -10.08 9.80
CA SER A 460 14.74 -8.66 9.83
C SER A 460 15.98 -8.43 10.67
N ALA A 461 16.91 -7.62 10.17
CA ALA A 461 18.07 -7.21 10.95
C ALA A 461 17.64 -6.39 12.18
N ARG A 462 18.21 -6.70 13.35
CA ARG A 462 17.99 -5.89 14.55
C ARG A 462 18.62 -4.52 14.37
N ARG A 463 17.84 -3.50 14.69
CA ARG A 463 18.20 -2.09 14.61
C ARG A 463 18.15 -1.46 15.99
N LEU A 464 18.97 -0.45 16.25
CA LEU A 464 19.01 0.24 17.55
C LEU A 464 18.06 1.44 17.62
N GLY A 465 17.60 1.94 16.48
CA GLY A 465 16.71 3.10 16.42
C GLY A 465 17.44 4.39 16.82
N LEU A 466 18.71 4.52 16.46
CA LEU A 466 19.47 5.73 16.76
C LEU A 466 18.87 6.93 16.00
N PRO A 467 18.80 8.13 16.61
CA PRO A 467 18.59 9.37 15.88
C PRO A 467 19.51 9.45 14.64
N GLY A 468 18.92 9.73 13.47
CA GLY A 468 19.61 9.75 12.17
C GLY A 468 19.69 8.40 11.46
N GLU A 469 19.42 7.28 12.13
CA GLU A 469 19.58 5.93 11.56
C GLU A 469 18.71 5.71 10.31
N ASP A 470 17.46 6.17 10.29
CA ASP A 470 16.59 6.01 9.11
C ASP A 470 17.07 6.80 7.89
N LYS A 471 17.72 7.96 8.09
CA LYS A 471 18.25 8.78 6.98
C LYS A 471 19.44 8.10 6.31
N TYR A 472 20.31 7.48 7.10
CA TYR A 472 21.58 6.90 6.63
C TYR A 472 21.52 5.38 6.48
N TRP A 473 20.36 4.76 6.71
CA TRP A 473 20.14 3.34 6.43
C TRP A 473 20.43 3.05 4.97
N GLN A 474 21.36 2.12 4.70
CA GLN A 474 21.85 1.76 3.36
C GLN A 474 22.62 2.88 2.63
N ASN A 475 22.83 4.02 3.29
CA ASN A 475 23.68 5.13 2.86
C ASN A 475 24.81 5.37 3.89
N GLY A 476 25.48 4.28 4.26
CA GLY A 476 26.53 4.25 5.27
C GLY A 476 26.21 3.38 6.48
N ILE A 477 24.94 3.07 6.75
CA ILE A 477 24.57 2.07 7.77
C ILE A 477 24.16 0.77 7.09
N SER A 478 24.71 -0.36 7.56
CA SER A 478 24.41 -1.71 7.11
C SER A 478 24.21 -2.66 8.30
N ALA A 479 23.54 -3.78 8.06
CA ALA A 479 23.46 -4.90 9.00
C ALA A 479 24.07 -6.20 8.43
N CYS A 480 24.78 -6.12 7.31
CA CYS A 480 25.52 -7.23 6.73
C CYS A 480 26.90 -6.77 6.25
N ALA A 481 27.91 -6.85 7.13
CA ALA A 481 29.27 -6.48 6.76
C ALA A 481 29.84 -7.29 5.60
N VAL A 482 29.46 -8.57 5.50
CA VAL A 482 29.93 -9.48 4.44
C VAL A 482 29.34 -9.10 3.09
N CYS A 483 28.11 -8.60 3.07
CA CYS A 483 27.41 -8.16 1.87
C CYS A 483 28.01 -6.84 1.36
N ASP A 484 28.07 -5.84 2.24
CA ASP A 484 28.30 -4.46 1.79
C ASP A 484 29.75 -4.01 2.00
N GLY A 485 30.58 -4.74 2.75
CA GLY A 485 31.92 -4.29 3.15
C GLY A 485 32.87 -3.99 1.99
N ALA A 486 32.64 -4.58 0.81
CA ALA A 486 33.44 -4.34 -0.40
C ALA A 486 32.97 -3.14 -1.24
N VAL A 487 31.78 -2.60 -0.97
CA VAL A 487 31.18 -1.50 -1.75
C VAL A 487 32.09 -0.26 -1.71
N PRO A 488 32.25 0.48 -2.82
CA PRO A 488 33.23 1.58 -2.93
C PRO A 488 33.17 2.62 -1.82
N ILE A 489 31.99 2.89 -1.26
CA ILE A 489 31.79 3.92 -0.21
C ILE A 489 32.55 3.60 1.09
N PHE A 490 32.84 2.33 1.37
CA PHE A 490 33.52 1.88 2.59
C PHE A 490 35.03 1.66 2.40
N ARG A 491 35.51 1.70 1.16
CA ARG A 491 36.90 1.38 0.82
C ARG A 491 37.85 2.45 1.35
N ASN A 492 38.87 2.00 2.09
CA ASN A 492 39.88 2.84 2.75
C ASN A 492 39.27 3.92 3.69
N LYS A 493 38.09 3.64 4.26
CA LYS A 493 37.43 4.51 5.24
C LYS A 493 37.46 3.89 6.64
N HIS A 494 37.22 4.73 7.65
CA HIS A 494 37.01 4.28 9.03
C HIS A 494 35.58 3.76 9.16
N LEU A 495 35.44 2.51 9.58
CA LEU A 495 34.16 1.83 9.79
C LEU A 495 33.95 1.50 11.26
N VAL A 496 32.68 1.44 11.68
CA VAL A 496 32.27 1.08 13.03
C VAL A 496 31.42 -0.19 12.99
N VAL A 497 31.67 -1.12 13.90
CA VAL A 497 30.84 -2.30 14.13
C VAL A 497 30.21 -2.18 15.52
N ILE A 498 28.90 -2.35 15.63
CA ILE A 498 28.23 -2.46 16.93
C ILE A 498 27.88 -3.92 17.18
N GLY A 499 28.45 -4.49 18.25
CA GLY A 499 28.23 -5.88 18.65
C GLY A 499 29.35 -6.40 19.54
N GLY A 500 29.11 -7.51 20.23
CA GLY A 500 30.10 -8.09 21.15
C GLY A 500 30.22 -9.61 21.15
N GLY A 501 29.52 -10.30 20.23
CA GLY A 501 29.59 -11.75 20.04
C GLY A 501 30.59 -12.15 18.95
N ASP A 502 30.64 -13.44 18.61
CA ASP A 502 31.50 -13.93 17.53
C ASP A 502 31.18 -13.27 16.18
N SER A 503 29.90 -13.05 15.84
CA SER A 503 29.51 -12.36 14.61
C SER A 503 30.15 -10.96 14.50
N ALA A 504 30.16 -10.19 15.58
CA ALA A 504 30.79 -8.87 15.58
C ALA A 504 32.30 -8.95 15.38
N ALA A 505 32.95 -9.96 15.96
CA ALA A 505 34.38 -10.17 15.77
C ALA A 505 34.69 -10.62 14.32
N GLU A 506 33.91 -11.53 13.76
CA GLU A 506 34.07 -12.02 12.39
C GLU A 506 33.83 -10.92 11.36
N GLU A 507 32.75 -10.16 11.51
CA GLU A 507 32.39 -9.04 10.63
C GLU A 507 33.41 -7.91 10.71
N ALA A 508 33.85 -7.53 11.92
CA ALA A 508 34.91 -6.54 12.07
C ALA A 508 36.20 -6.99 11.39
N MET A 509 36.62 -8.24 11.59
CA MET A 509 37.81 -8.81 10.93
C MET A 509 37.65 -8.83 9.40
N PHE A 510 36.47 -9.16 8.89
CA PHE A 510 36.18 -9.12 7.45
C PHE A 510 36.36 -7.70 6.89
N LEU A 511 35.79 -6.69 7.56
CA LEU A 511 35.85 -5.29 7.14
C LEU A 511 37.29 -4.74 7.07
N THR A 512 38.23 -5.25 7.86
CA THR A 512 39.64 -4.81 7.83
C THR A 512 40.34 -5.00 6.47
N LYS A 513 39.79 -5.87 5.61
CA LYS A 513 40.25 -6.08 4.22
C LYS A 513 40.01 -4.86 3.34
N TYR A 514 38.97 -4.07 3.66
CA TYR A 514 38.51 -2.94 2.85
C TYR A 514 38.72 -1.60 3.56
N ALA A 515 38.52 -1.57 4.89
CA ALA A 515 38.62 -0.38 5.73
C ALA A 515 40.07 0.09 5.95
N SER A 516 40.24 1.39 6.19
CA SER A 516 41.48 1.94 6.74
C SER A 516 41.63 1.57 8.22
N HIS A 517 40.52 1.61 8.97
CA HIS A 517 40.44 1.24 10.38
C HIS A 517 39.02 0.76 10.75
N VAL A 518 38.88 -0.11 11.75
CA VAL A 518 37.59 -0.62 12.25
C VAL A 518 37.49 -0.41 13.76
N THR A 519 36.48 0.34 14.21
CA THR A 519 36.16 0.45 15.63
C THR A 519 35.01 -0.50 15.99
N VAL A 520 35.18 -1.32 17.03
CA VAL A 520 34.11 -2.22 17.52
C VAL A 520 33.57 -1.67 18.84
N LEU A 521 32.28 -1.33 18.87
CA LEU A 521 31.60 -0.86 20.07
C LEU A 521 30.95 -2.03 20.80
N VAL A 522 31.40 -2.25 22.03
CA VAL A 522 30.92 -3.31 22.91
C VAL A 522 30.23 -2.65 24.09
N ARG A 523 28.92 -2.87 24.24
CA ARG A 523 28.11 -2.26 25.31
C ARG A 523 28.50 -2.67 26.75
N LYS A 524 29.34 -3.70 26.90
CA LYS A 524 29.81 -4.23 28.18
C LYS A 524 31.32 -4.09 28.28
N ASP A 525 31.84 -4.39 29.46
CA ASP A 525 33.26 -4.42 29.80
C ASP A 525 34.02 -5.63 29.23
N LYS A 526 33.30 -6.56 28.57
CA LYS A 526 33.86 -7.78 27.98
C LYS A 526 33.16 -8.20 26.70
N LEU A 527 33.90 -8.93 25.85
CA LEU A 527 33.35 -9.62 24.67
C LEU A 527 32.64 -10.92 25.10
N ARG A 528 31.50 -11.21 24.47
CA ARG A 528 30.83 -12.53 24.52
C ARG A 528 31.44 -13.50 23.49
N ALA A 529 32.18 -13.00 22.51
CA ALA A 529 32.88 -13.81 21.52
C ALA A 529 33.76 -14.89 22.17
N SER A 530 33.94 -16.01 21.47
CA SER A 530 34.86 -17.07 21.86
C SER A 530 36.26 -16.51 22.15
N THR A 531 36.98 -17.11 23.10
CA THR A 531 38.29 -16.61 23.56
C THR A 531 39.29 -16.42 22.41
N ILE A 532 39.25 -17.32 21.42
CA ILE A 532 40.12 -17.25 20.24
C ILE A 532 39.74 -16.05 19.37
N MET A 533 38.45 -15.82 19.10
CA MET A 533 38.00 -14.67 18.30
C MET A 533 38.28 -13.35 19.02
N ALA A 534 37.99 -13.27 20.31
CA ALA A 534 38.28 -12.07 21.11
C ALA A 534 39.77 -11.71 21.05
N LYS A 535 40.66 -12.71 21.21
CA LYS A 535 42.12 -12.49 21.12
C LYS A 535 42.57 -12.05 19.72
N ARG A 536 41.98 -12.60 18.66
CA ARG A 536 42.27 -12.17 17.28
C ARG A 536 41.85 -10.72 17.04
N LEU A 537 40.63 -10.38 17.48
CA LEU A 537 40.07 -9.04 17.31
C LEU A 537 40.91 -7.99 18.06
N LEU A 538 41.26 -8.25 19.31
CA LEU A 538 42.03 -7.32 20.16
C LEU A 538 43.48 -7.11 19.70
N ASN A 539 44.07 -8.08 19.01
CA ASN A 539 45.45 -8.01 18.51
C ASN A 539 45.56 -7.51 17.07
N HIS A 540 44.44 -7.22 16.40
CA HIS A 540 44.47 -6.82 14.99
C HIS A 540 44.88 -5.33 14.85
N PRO A 541 45.88 -4.99 14.02
CA PRO A 541 46.47 -3.64 13.98
C PRO A 541 45.52 -2.56 13.44
N LYS A 542 44.51 -2.94 12.65
CA LYS A 542 43.46 -2.04 12.14
C LYS A 542 42.18 -2.02 12.99
N VAL A 543 42.18 -2.65 14.17
CA VAL A 543 40.97 -2.75 14.99
C VAL A 543 41.17 -2.03 16.31
N THR A 544 40.16 -1.28 16.73
CA THR A 544 40.06 -0.76 18.11
C THR A 544 38.75 -1.21 18.73
N VAL A 545 38.83 -1.92 19.85
CA VAL A 545 37.64 -2.31 20.61
C VAL A 545 37.38 -1.28 21.70
N LYS A 546 36.20 -0.64 21.67
CA LYS A 546 35.73 0.26 22.71
C LYS A 546 34.70 -0.47 23.58
N PHE A 547 35.13 -0.86 24.78
CA PHE A 547 34.27 -1.45 25.80
C PHE A 547 33.39 -0.40 26.45
N ASN A 548 32.31 -0.84 27.11
CA ASN A 548 31.32 0.02 27.76
C ASN A 548 30.79 1.13 26.85
N THR A 549 30.81 0.95 25.54
CA THR A 549 30.50 2.03 24.59
C THR A 549 29.27 1.69 23.76
N VAL A 550 28.37 2.65 23.62
CA VAL A 550 27.13 2.55 22.83
C VAL A 550 27.04 3.68 21.80
N GLY A 551 26.36 3.44 20.67
CA GLY A 551 26.00 4.51 19.74
C GLY A 551 24.86 5.37 20.30
N VAL A 552 24.89 6.66 20.00
CA VAL A 552 23.89 7.66 20.45
C VAL A 552 23.18 8.30 19.28
N GLU A 553 23.90 8.72 18.24
CA GLU A 553 23.33 9.46 17.10
C GLU A 553 24.20 9.24 15.86
N VAL A 554 23.57 9.06 14.69
CA VAL A 554 24.26 8.99 13.40
C VAL A 554 24.15 10.32 12.68
N LYS A 555 25.28 10.83 12.21
CA LYS A 555 25.39 12.09 11.47
C LYS A 555 26.04 11.86 10.11
N GLY A 556 25.78 12.77 9.19
CA GLY A 556 26.16 12.63 7.80
C GLY A 556 26.07 13.96 7.07
N ASP A 557 26.43 13.93 5.81
CA ASP A 557 26.40 15.10 4.95
C ASP A 557 24.99 15.41 4.39
N ASP A 558 24.91 16.52 3.67
CA ASP A 558 23.69 16.98 2.99
C ASP A 558 23.32 16.10 1.79
N GLU A 559 24.27 15.32 1.26
CA GLU A 559 24.06 14.35 0.18
C GLU A 559 23.43 13.03 0.68
N GLY A 560 23.35 12.86 2.00
CA GLY A 560 22.66 11.73 2.64
C GLY A 560 23.56 10.56 2.99
N LEU A 561 24.89 10.74 3.00
CA LEU A 561 25.85 9.73 3.41
C LEU A 561 26.28 9.91 4.86
N MET A 562 26.43 8.79 5.59
CA MET A 562 27.00 8.80 6.93
C MET A 562 28.46 9.30 6.91
N SER A 563 28.78 10.19 7.83
CA SER A 563 30.15 10.69 8.04
C SER A 563 30.62 10.58 9.49
N GLN A 564 29.69 10.49 10.45
CA GLN A 564 29.99 10.55 11.88
C GLN A 564 29.05 9.66 12.71
N LEU A 565 29.58 9.13 13.82
CA LEU A 565 28.80 8.44 14.85
C LEU A 565 29.11 9.06 16.22
N VAL A 566 28.09 9.57 16.89
CA VAL A 566 28.19 9.96 18.30
C VAL A 566 28.11 8.69 19.14
N VAL A 567 29.08 8.50 20.04
CA VAL A 567 29.13 7.34 20.94
C VAL A 567 29.27 7.79 22.39
N LYS A 568 28.85 6.93 23.32
CA LYS A 568 28.88 7.19 24.75
C LYS A 568 29.49 6.03 25.51
N ASP A 569 30.46 6.35 26.36
CA ASP A 569 30.90 5.42 27.39
C ASP A 569 29.88 5.42 28.54
N VAL A 570 29.27 4.27 28.81
CA VAL A 570 28.17 4.14 29.78
C VAL A 570 28.65 4.11 31.24
N VAL A 571 29.95 3.98 31.49
CA VAL A 571 30.53 3.98 32.83
C VAL A 571 30.92 5.38 33.27
N SER A 572 31.62 6.12 32.40
CA SER A 572 32.04 7.50 32.64
C SER A 572 30.98 8.53 32.28
N GLY A 573 30.05 8.19 31.39
CA GLY A 573 29.04 9.11 30.85
C GLY A 573 29.56 10.02 29.74
N ASN A 574 30.84 9.94 29.36
CA ASN A 574 31.45 10.79 28.34
C ASN A 574 30.93 10.45 26.94
N GLU A 575 30.63 11.49 26.17
CA GLU A 575 30.23 11.40 24.77
C GLU A 575 31.35 11.91 23.86
N GLU A 576 31.58 11.22 22.76
CA GLU A 576 32.54 11.61 21.73
C GLU A 576 31.94 11.40 20.34
N THR A 577 32.46 12.12 19.34
CA THR A 577 32.07 11.93 17.94
C THR A 577 33.19 11.21 17.20
N LEU A 578 32.87 10.07 16.59
CA LEU A 578 33.78 9.31 15.74
C LEU A 578 33.54 9.71 14.28
N GLU A 579 34.58 10.14 13.58
CA GLU A 579 34.57 10.32 12.12
C GLU A 579 34.60 8.94 11.45
N ALA A 580 33.45 8.47 10.96
CA ALA A 580 33.31 7.14 10.37
C ALA A 580 32.29 7.16 9.23
N ASN A 581 32.68 6.60 8.08
CA ASN A 581 31.83 6.57 6.89
C ASN A 581 30.95 5.32 6.81
N GLY A 582 31.06 4.41 7.79
CA GLY A 582 30.21 3.23 7.83
C GLY A 582 29.92 2.74 9.23
N LEU A 583 28.69 2.30 9.45
CA LEU A 583 28.22 1.62 10.65
C LEU A 583 27.63 0.26 10.27
N PHE A 584 28.11 -0.79 10.91
CA PHE A 584 27.65 -2.17 10.70
C PHE A 584 27.06 -2.74 11.99
N TYR A 585 25.79 -3.14 11.94
CA TYR A 585 25.12 -3.82 13.04
C TYR A 585 25.40 -5.32 13.04
N ALA A 586 26.10 -5.79 14.06
CA ALA A 586 26.35 -7.21 14.33
C ALA A 586 25.66 -7.66 15.62
N ILE A 587 24.38 -7.29 15.77
CA ILE A 587 23.55 -7.53 16.97
C ILE A 587 22.47 -8.62 16.78
N GLY A 588 22.52 -9.33 15.66
CA GLY A 588 21.63 -10.44 15.33
C GLY A 588 20.47 -10.06 14.40
N HIS A 589 19.68 -11.04 14.03
CA HIS A 589 18.49 -10.88 13.19
C HIS A 589 17.31 -11.56 13.91
N ASP A 590 16.11 -11.02 13.71
CA ASP A 590 14.87 -11.59 14.20
C ASP A 590 14.19 -12.35 13.04
N PRO A 591 14.10 -13.68 13.09
CA PRO A 591 13.40 -14.45 12.07
C PRO A 591 11.90 -14.13 12.10
N ALA A 592 11.27 -14.06 10.93
CA ALA A 592 9.86 -13.67 10.80
C ALA A 592 8.90 -14.84 11.09
N THR A 593 8.93 -15.34 12.33
CA THR A 593 8.20 -16.54 12.79
C THR A 593 6.93 -16.23 13.58
N ASN A 594 6.54 -14.95 13.70
CA ASN A 594 5.36 -14.54 14.47
C ASN A 594 4.07 -15.28 14.04
N ILE A 595 3.89 -15.50 12.74
CA ILE A 595 2.71 -16.19 12.18
C ILE A 595 2.62 -17.68 12.55
N VAL A 596 3.73 -18.31 12.93
CA VAL A 596 3.82 -19.73 13.33
C VAL A 596 4.17 -19.91 14.81
N LYS A 597 4.16 -18.83 15.59
CA LYS A 597 4.57 -18.86 17.00
C LYS A 597 3.70 -19.83 17.80
N GLY A 598 4.34 -20.81 18.44
CA GLY A 598 3.66 -21.86 19.21
C GLY A 598 3.04 -22.98 18.36
N GLN A 599 3.20 -22.94 17.04
CA GLN A 599 2.71 -23.98 16.11
C GLN A 599 3.84 -24.81 15.50
N LEU A 600 5.04 -24.23 15.34
CA LEU A 600 6.26 -24.92 14.92
C LEU A 600 7.32 -24.88 16.02
N GLU A 601 8.19 -25.90 16.05
CA GLU A 601 9.40 -25.86 16.87
C GLU A 601 10.36 -24.79 16.35
N THR A 602 10.79 -23.92 17.25
CA THR A 602 11.83 -22.92 17.00
C THR A 602 12.97 -23.10 17.97
N ASP A 603 14.17 -22.69 17.58
CA ASP A 603 15.30 -22.62 18.51
C ASP A 603 15.14 -21.47 19.52
N GLU A 604 16.08 -21.34 20.45
CA GLU A 604 16.07 -20.29 21.48
C GLU A 604 16.10 -18.85 20.91
N GLU A 605 16.52 -18.69 19.66
CA GLU A 605 16.60 -17.41 18.95
C GLU A 605 15.38 -17.16 18.05
N GLY A 606 14.44 -18.11 17.99
CA GLY A 606 13.18 -18.02 17.26
C GLY A 606 13.23 -18.52 15.82
N TYR A 607 14.33 -19.12 15.37
CA TYR A 607 14.45 -19.69 14.01
C TYR A 607 13.71 -21.02 13.94
N VAL A 608 13.02 -21.28 12.83
CA VAL A 608 12.32 -22.55 12.62
C VAL A 608 13.33 -23.69 12.55
N ILE A 609 13.12 -24.73 13.37
CA ILE A 609 13.97 -25.92 13.34
C ILE A 609 13.56 -26.79 12.15
N THR A 610 14.53 -27.09 11.30
CA THR A 610 14.38 -28.06 10.22
C THR A 610 15.21 -29.31 10.48
N LYS A 611 14.74 -30.47 10.00
CA LYS A 611 15.57 -31.68 10.04
C LYS A 611 16.84 -31.43 9.21
N PRO A 612 18.06 -31.61 9.79
CA PRO A 612 19.29 -31.23 9.12
C PRO A 612 19.43 -31.83 7.71
N GLY A 613 19.77 -30.98 6.73
CA GLY A 613 19.89 -31.36 5.32
C GLY A 613 18.56 -31.42 4.55
N THR A 614 17.44 -31.06 5.16
CA THR A 614 16.11 -31.01 4.54
C THR A 614 15.40 -29.70 4.88
N THR A 615 14.18 -29.49 4.36
CA THR A 615 13.35 -28.32 4.71
C THR A 615 12.18 -28.66 5.64
N LEU A 616 12.11 -29.92 6.10
CA LEU A 616 11.03 -30.46 6.91
C LEU A 616 11.01 -29.81 8.30
N THR A 617 9.86 -29.25 8.68
CA THR A 617 9.64 -28.68 10.03
C THR A 617 9.05 -29.73 10.99
N SER A 618 8.70 -29.34 12.21
CA SER A 618 8.02 -30.20 13.18
C SER A 618 6.58 -30.58 12.80
N VAL A 619 5.98 -29.92 11.80
CA VAL A 619 4.64 -30.23 11.28
C VAL A 619 4.76 -30.75 9.86
N GLU A 620 4.28 -31.98 9.65
CA GLU A 620 4.27 -32.62 8.34
C GLU A 620 3.44 -31.82 7.32
N GLY A 621 4.00 -31.58 6.13
CA GLY A 621 3.40 -30.72 5.10
C GLY A 621 3.71 -29.23 5.25
N VAL A 622 4.48 -28.84 6.28
CA VAL A 622 5.03 -27.50 6.42
C VAL A 622 6.55 -27.55 6.27
N PHE A 623 7.05 -26.75 5.33
CA PHE A 623 8.46 -26.67 4.97
C PHE A 623 8.97 -25.24 5.25
N ALA A 624 10.23 -25.09 5.62
CA ALA A 624 10.84 -23.77 5.85
C ALA A 624 12.06 -23.56 4.94
N ALA A 625 12.19 -22.35 4.39
CA ALA A 625 13.27 -22.01 3.47
C ALA A 625 13.78 -20.58 3.68
N GLY A 626 15.06 -20.36 3.36
CA GLY A 626 15.74 -19.08 3.55
C GLY A 626 15.97 -18.72 5.03
N ASP A 627 16.20 -17.44 5.29
CA ASP A 627 16.67 -16.95 6.59
C ASP A 627 15.76 -17.31 7.78
N VAL A 628 14.47 -17.61 7.57
CA VAL A 628 13.55 -17.99 8.65
C VAL A 628 13.98 -19.28 9.39
N GLN A 629 14.79 -20.12 8.73
CA GLN A 629 15.36 -21.36 9.28
C GLN A 629 16.90 -21.40 9.24
N ASP A 630 17.56 -20.39 8.66
CA ASP A 630 19.02 -20.33 8.52
C ASP A 630 19.58 -19.11 9.26
N LYS A 631 20.08 -19.32 10.48
CA LYS A 631 20.82 -18.31 11.23
C LYS A 631 22.31 -18.25 10.88
N ARG A 632 22.83 -19.24 10.14
CA ARG A 632 24.27 -19.44 9.94
C ARG A 632 24.78 -18.76 8.68
N TYR A 633 24.17 -19.00 7.51
CA TYR A 633 24.71 -18.52 6.24
C TYR A 633 24.07 -17.19 5.80
N ARG A 634 22.73 -17.10 5.83
CA ARG A 634 21.98 -15.85 5.56
C ARG A 634 22.39 -15.16 4.26
N GLN A 635 22.52 -15.92 3.18
CA GLN A 635 22.86 -15.39 1.85
C GLN A 635 21.70 -15.59 0.88
N ALA A 636 21.57 -14.68 -0.08
CA ALA A 636 20.58 -14.80 -1.15
C ALA A 636 20.68 -16.14 -1.91
N ILE A 637 21.91 -16.60 -2.17
CA ILE A 637 22.16 -17.85 -2.89
C ILE A 637 21.84 -19.10 -2.05
N THR A 638 22.12 -19.10 -0.74
CA THR A 638 21.74 -20.22 0.14
C THR A 638 20.23 -20.25 0.36
N SER A 639 19.60 -19.07 0.47
CA SER A 639 18.15 -18.91 0.49
C SER A 639 17.49 -19.46 -0.78
N ALA A 640 18.01 -19.11 -1.97
CA ALA A 640 17.52 -19.68 -3.22
C ALA A 640 17.65 -21.21 -3.25
N GLY A 641 18.81 -21.74 -2.84
CA GLY A 641 19.04 -23.19 -2.74
C GLY A 641 18.05 -23.90 -1.82
N THR A 642 17.82 -23.38 -0.62
CA THR A 642 16.84 -23.95 0.32
C THR A 642 15.40 -23.78 -0.16
N GLY A 643 15.09 -22.73 -0.92
CA GLY A 643 13.81 -22.58 -1.62
C GLY A 643 13.55 -23.69 -2.64
N CYS A 644 14.58 -24.04 -3.43
CA CYS A 644 14.52 -25.20 -4.31
C CYS A 644 14.28 -26.50 -3.52
N MET A 645 15.03 -26.72 -2.43
CA MET A 645 14.84 -27.91 -1.58
C MET A 645 13.39 -27.99 -1.04
N ALA A 646 12.82 -26.88 -0.58
CA ALA A 646 11.45 -26.85 -0.06
C ALA A 646 10.41 -27.14 -1.14
N ALA A 647 10.62 -26.66 -2.37
CA ALA A 647 9.75 -27.01 -3.48
C ALA A 647 9.77 -28.51 -3.79
N LEU A 648 10.95 -29.13 -3.81
CA LEU A 648 11.09 -30.56 -4.10
C LEU A 648 10.55 -31.43 -2.95
N ASP A 649 10.77 -31.04 -1.70
CA ASP A 649 10.22 -31.72 -0.53
C ASP A 649 8.67 -31.62 -0.53
N ALA A 650 8.11 -30.45 -0.85
CA ALA A 650 6.67 -30.23 -0.95
C ALA A 650 6.03 -30.96 -2.14
N GLU A 651 6.67 -30.97 -3.30
CA GLU A 651 6.23 -31.74 -4.47
C GLU A 651 6.14 -33.22 -4.14
N LYS A 652 7.21 -33.80 -3.58
CA LYS A 652 7.24 -35.21 -3.19
C LYS A 652 6.12 -35.54 -2.21
N PHE A 653 5.95 -34.72 -1.18
CA PHE A 653 4.91 -34.89 -0.18
C PHE A 653 3.50 -34.87 -0.78
N LEU A 654 3.23 -33.94 -1.70
CA LEU A 654 1.93 -33.86 -2.38
C LEU A 654 1.69 -35.07 -3.28
N SER A 655 2.72 -35.58 -3.96
CA SER A 655 2.62 -36.80 -4.77
C SER A 655 2.31 -38.04 -3.91
N GLU A 656 2.99 -38.23 -2.79
CA GLU A 656 2.75 -39.38 -1.89
C GLU A 656 1.32 -39.38 -1.33
N MET A 657 0.75 -38.19 -1.09
CA MET A 657 -0.66 -38.07 -0.68
C MET A 657 -1.66 -38.45 -1.76
N GLU A 658 -1.39 -38.11 -3.03
CA GLU A 658 -2.25 -38.48 -4.15
C GLU A 658 -2.29 -40.01 -4.33
N ASP A 659 -1.15 -40.68 -4.22
CA ASP A 659 -1.04 -42.14 -4.30
C ASP A 659 -1.78 -42.85 -3.16
N THR A 660 -1.61 -42.37 -1.92
CA THR A 660 -2.30 -42.96 -0.75
C THR A 660 -3.83 -42.80 -0.87
N THR A 661 -4.31 -41.70 -1.46
CA THR A 661 -5.74 -41.47 -1.69
C THR A 661 -6.29 -42.36 -2.81
N ALA A 662 -5.49 -42.68 -3.82
CA ALA A 662 -5.84 -43.58 -4.92
C ALA A 662 -5.91 -45.04 -4.45
N GLU A 663 -4.96 -45.50 -3.65
CA GLU A 663 -4.97 -46.84 -3.05
C GLU A 663 -6.17 -47.05 -2.11
N HIS A 664 -6.54 -46.02 -1.32
CA HIS A 664 -7.70 -46.09 -0.43
C HIS A 664 -9.05 -46.12 -1.17
N LYS A 665 -9.11 -45.54 -2.38
CA LYS A 665 -10.29 -45.64 -3.27
C LYS A 665 -10.36 -47.02 -3.96
N ALA A 666 -9.23 -47.53 -4.46
CA ALA A 666 -9.16 -48.85 -5.07
C ALA A 666 -9.50 -49.98 -4.09
N GLY A 667 -9.08 -49.87 -2.82
CA GLY A 667 -9.43 -50.83 -1.76
C GLY A 667 -10.91 -50.82 -1.34
N LYS A 668 -11.67 -49.76 -1.63
CA LYS A 668 -13.12 -49.68 -1.39
C LYS A 668 -13.95 -50.22 -2.55
N GLU A 669 -13.46 -50.13 -3.78
CA GLU A 669 -14.13 -50.68 -4.97
C GLU A 669 -13.87 -52.19 -5.15
N GLY A 670 -12.77 -52.73 -4.61
CA GLY A 670 -12.46 -54.16 -4.62
C GLY A 670 -13.20 -55.01 -3.57
N ASN A 671 -14.13 -54.43 -2.81
CA ASN A 671 -14.86 -55.10 -1.73
C ASN A 671 -16.39 -54.95 -1.85
N LEU A 672 -16.89 -54.70 -3.07
CA LEU A 672 -18.31 -54.68 -3.42
C LEU A 672 -18.68 -55.88 -4.30
#